data_AF-A0A8H6Q2T2-F1
#
_entry.id   AF-A0A8H6Q2T2-F1
#
_cell.length_a   1.000
_cell.length_b   1.000
_cell.length_c   1.000
_cell.angle_alpha   90.00
_cell.angle_beta   90.00
_cell.angle_gamma   90.00
#
_symmetry.space_group_name_H-M   'P 1'
#
loop_
_entity.id
_entity.type
_entity.pdbx_description
1 polymer ?
#
loop_
_entity_poly.entity_id
_entity_poly.type
_entity_poly.pdbx_seq_one_letter_code
_entity_poly.pdbx_strand_id
1 'polypeptide(L)'
;MDEAKCPVIGGHGSKGTEKRSAMEDARMLDALAQFNREKIPERPVHAKGAGAYGEFEVTADISDICNVDMLLGVGKKTRCVTRFSTTGLERGSSDGVRDVKGMATKFFTQQGEWDWVCLNFPFFFIRDPAKFPSLMRAQRRDPQTNLLNPNMLWDWVTDNHESLHMILLQFSEFGTMFSWRSLSGYLGHAYKWVMPDGSFKYVHLFFSADRGPNFTDGSQSAAHDDTDPDYATRELYDAIERGDYPTWTANVQVVDPKDAPKLGFNILDLTKHWNLGTYPKGLKVIPSKPFGKLTLNQNVRDYFIEVEKLAFSPSNMVPGVEASEDPVLQARMFAYPDSQRYRLGRENVSEPPKPAQSSNTAHLGPEFRDWVAQVSSKAWSGPHENDYKFAREFYAVLPEFRSQEFQDRMVQEISKSVAQTTRRIRMKVYRTFELVHPELAQRVRSIAERIVAEREAAANIHDLGTSARLHVGYGPSRPVRERILRMWNVDGDPIPSLLFQGGGCKGVVPVDIDLITSEEAWFDFLRVTRPLWTQWAEFNASVNGHLERLRPVARVCHDPFYDVAACDFLQKMAGDSGWRASQPDALQTWIWESGQGVNETCFVQADKSSRCHQGRIPFYSVTVESVEEIQSSVLFARRFNLRLIIRNTGHDLAGRSSGADSLQIHTHRLQDVAFHQDFIPSGSNVPMGRAVTVGAGVVMGDLYHRCAVEGVTVVGGDCPTVGVVGGYLQGGGVSPFFGLEAGLAVDNALEFEVVTANGSFVVANEWRNKDLFWALRGGGGGTFGIVVRATMRTYSDVPAVISELTINEHPANTTSWRHALAIMFEALQAYNRHHIGGQLVVSALDHGKLQATLTMYRLVESDMHTADVQIQPYSELLREKGVSSTFTSRALARISSSFRQSPDSFPADYGMIAGSVAISNELFNSTGGPDRIAATLSQLSMRRGDLLFTSNLGGRVIQNRQIDTAMHPAWREAAQLLTYVERVEPSIEGKLASLDRVTKSHMRTLYSLEPGFKLSYANVGDPSEPDFERVYWGPNYGRLRAIKAKWDPEDLFIARLGVGSEEWDEEGMCRVRTLAGRVGDTVLRLVRGVIGS
;
A
#
# COMPACT_ATOMS: atom_id res chain seq x y z
N MET A 1 35.23 13.71 7.87
CA MET A 1 36.13 14.31 6.85
C MET A 1 36.48 15.70 7.34
N ASP A 2 37.76 16.04 7.27
CA ASP A 2 38.34 17.29 7.75
C ASP A 2 37.69 18.52 7.11
N GLU A 3 36.97 19.31 7.89
CA GLU A 3 36.61 20.68 7.53
C GLU A 3 37.88 21.54 7.55
N ALA A 4 38.17 22.17 6.41
CA ALA A 4 39.33 23.02 6.22
C ALA A 4 39.34 24.19 7.23
N LYS A 5 40.23 24.10 8.22
CA LYS A 5 40.58 25.19 9.13
C LYS A 5 41.31 26.30 8.36
N CYS A 6 40.59 27.33 7.92
CA CYS A 6 41.16 28.63 7.58
C CYS A 6 41.02 29.58 8.78
N PRO A 7 42.07 30.30 9.21
CA PRO A 7 41.99 31.19 10.37
C PRO A 7 41.07 32.38 10.11
N VAL A 8 40.21 32.67 11.09
CA VAL A 8 39.32 33.82 11.09
C VAL A 8 40.11 35.11 11.34
N ILE A 9 40.08 36.04 10.39
CA ILE A 9 40.44 37.45 10.60
C ILE A 9 39.20 38.29 10.26
N GLY A 10 38.59 38.90 11.28
CA GLY A 10 37.66 40.02 11.14
C GLY A 10 36.17 39.67 11.10
N GLY A 11 35.49 39.84 12.24
CA GLY A 11 34.03 39.95 12.31
C GLY A 11 33.53 41.27 11.73
N HIS A 12 32.32 41.23 11.17
CA HIS A 12 31.47 42.34 10.72
C HIS A 12 32.16 43.55 10.07
N GLY A 13 32.17 43.59 8.74
CA GLY A 13 32.45 44.82 8.00
C GLY A 13 32.45 44.62 6.48
N SER A 14 31.33 44.94 5.83
CA SER A 14 31.31 45.27 4.41
C SER A 14 32.14 46.54 4.17
N LYS A 15 33.42 46.40 3.82
CA LYS A 15 34.23 47.49 3.27
C LYS A 15 35.05 46.95 2.11
N GLY A 16 34.56 47.22 0.91
CA GLY A 16 35.23 46.87 -0.35
C GLY A 16 34.23 46.96 -1.48
N THR A 17 34.21 48.12 -2.14
CA THR A 17 33.41 48.49 -3.30
C THR A 17 33.67 47.57 -4.49
N GLU A 18 32.90 46.50 -4.61
CA GLU A 18 32.48 45.82 -5.84
C GLU A 18 31.40 44.81 -5.44
N LYS A 19 30.18 44.93 -6.00
CA LYS A 19 29.11 43.94 -5.76
C LYS A 19 29.51 42.62 -6.41
N ARG A 20 30.18 41.73 -5.67
CA ARG A 20 30.23 40.30 -6.03
C ARG A 20 28.82 39.76 -6.04
N SER A 21 28.50 38.93 -7.03
CA SER A 21 27.16 38.34 -7.09
C SER A 21 27.00 37.34 -5.94
N ALA A 22 25.76 37.14 -5.46
CA ALA A 22 25.45 36.17 -4.40
C ALA A 22 25.98 34.75 -4.69
N MET A 23 26.15 34.38 -5.96
CA MET A 23 26.68 33.08 -6.39
C MET A 23 28.21 32.96 -6.25
N GLU A 24 28.94 34.06 -6.07
CA GLU A 24 30.40 34.06 -5.96
C GLU A 24 30.89 34.04 -4.51
N ASP A 25 29.99 34.20 -3.53
CA ASP A 25 30.31 34.11 -2.11
C ASP A 25 30.17 32.67 -1.61
N ALA A 26 31.22 31.87 -1.81
CA ALA A 26 31.27 30.49 -1.37
C ALA A 26 31.01 30.30 0.14
N ARG A 27 31.34 31.29 0.98
CA ARG A 27 31.09 31.21 2.43
C ARG A 27 29.62 31.35 2.76
N MET A 28 28.94 32.29 2.10
CA MET A 28 27.50 32.43 2.23
C MET A 28 26.77 31.20 1.70
N LEU A 29 27.18 30.66 0.55
CA LEU A 29 26.58 29.45 -0.02
C LEU A 29 26.78 28.22 0.88
N ASP A 30 27.96 28.05 1.48
CA ASP A 30 28.25 26.96 2.41
C ASP A 30 27.42 27.07 3.70
N ALA A 31 27.35 28.28 4.30
CA ALA A 31 26.50 28.54 5.46
C ALA A 31 25.01 28.27 5.18
N LEU A 32 24.50 28.70 4.03
CA LEU A 32 23.12 28.42 3.61
C LEU A 32 22.90 26.92 3.31
N ALA A 33 23.89 26.25 2.73
CA ALA A 33 23.83 24.82 2.45
C ALA A 33 23.80 23.98 3.74
N GLN A 34 24.57 24.37 4.76
CA GLN A 34 24.53 23.77 6.09
C GLN A 34 23.17 24.03 6.75
N PHE A 35 22.72 25.28 6.79
CA PHE A 35 21.43 25.67 7.38
C PHE A 35 20.25 24.89 6.77
N ASN A 36 20.21 24.76 5.44
CA ASN A 36 19.17 24.02 4.73
C ASN A 36 19.13 22.52 5.09
N ARG A 37 20.19 21.98 5.72
CA ARG A 37 20.36 20.56 6.07
C ARG A 37 20.48 20.32 7.58
N GLU A 38 20.26 21.33 8.41
CA GLU A 38 20.29 21.17 9.88
C GLU A 38 19.21 20.22 10.40
N LYS A 39 18.08 20.13 9.70
CA LYS A 39 16.97 19.24 10.08
C LYS A 39 17.17 17.84 9.50
N ILE A 40 17.12 16.84 10.37
CA ILE A 40 16.93 15.43 10.01
C ILE A 40 15.45 15.05 10.14
N PRO A 41 14.99 13.93 9.55
CA PRO A 41 13.68 13.39 9.87
C PRO A 41 13.53 13.23 11.39
N GLU A 42 12.39 13.63 11.94
CA GLU A 42 12.11 13.35 13.36
C GLU A 42 11.92 11.85 13.59
N ARG A 43 11.95 11.41 14.84
CA ARG A 43 11.56 10.03 15.15
C ARG A 43 10.11 9.85 14.72
N PRO A 44 9.75 8.75 14.00
CA PRO A 44 8.38 8.54 13.60
C PRO A 44 7.44 8.61 14.79
N VAL A 45 7.80 7.99 15.91
CA VAL A 45 7.12 8.11 17.21
C VAL A 45 8.11 8.62 18.25
N HIS A 46 7.61 9.20 19.34
CA HIS A 46 8.45 9.79 20.37
C HIS A 46 9.31 10.96 19.88
N ALA A 47 8.76 11.79 18.98
CA ALA A 47 9.47 12.92 18.36
C ALA A 47 9.85 13.99 19.40
N LYS A 48 8.89 14.47 20.19
CA LYS A 48 9.11 15.42 21.29
C LYS A 48 9.76 14.73 22.48
N GLY A 49 10.79 15.35 23.08
CA GLY A 49 11.44 14.78 24.25
C GLY A 49 12.56 15.63 24.86
N ALA A 50 13.12 15.13 25.94
CA ALA A 50 14.22 15.73 26.72
C ALA A 50 15.25 14.65 27.08
N GLY A 51 16.50 15.03 27.35
CA GLY A 51 17.53 14.06 27.71
C GLY A 51 18.53 14.60 28.74
N ALA A 52 19.09 13.68 29.53
CA ALA A 52 20.11 13.96 30.53
C ALA A 52 21.03 12.74 30.74
N TYR A 53 22.26 13.00 31.16
CA TYR A 53 23.23 11.97 31.55
C TYR A 53 23.19 11.70 33.05
N GLY A 54 23.67 10.52 33.42
CA GLY A 54 23.71 10.08 34.80
C GLY A 54 24.53 8.82 35.02
N GLU A 55 24.26 8.19 36.17
CA GLU A 55 24.89 6.94 36.59
C GLU A 55 23.83 5.96 37.11
N PHE A 56 24.03 4.69 36.82
CA PHE A 56 23.33 3.58 37.43
C PHE A 56 24.24 2.88 38.43
N GLU A 57 23.79 2.73 39.67
CA GLU A 57 24.51 2.07 40.77
C GLU A 57 23.81 0.77 41.17
N VAL A 58 24.53 -0.34 41.28
CA VAL A 58 24.02 -1.61 41.81
C VAL A 58 23.86 -1.51 43.33
N THR A 59 22.68 -1.77 43.87
CA THR A 59 22.39 -1.62 45.31
C THR A 59 22.08 -2.92 46.03
N ALA A 60 21.81 -4.01 45.30
CA ALA A 60 21.61 -5.34 45.87
C ALA A 60 22.30 -6.41 45.01
N ASP A 61 22.72 -7.50 45.66
CA ASP A 61 23.25 -8.67 44.96
C ASP A 61 22.10 -9.47 44.33
N ILE A 62 22.17 -9.65 43.01
CA ILE A 62 21.23 -10.42 42.19
C ILE A 62 21.94 -11.48 41.34
N SER A 63 23.14 -11.91 41.78
CA SER A 63 23.91 -12.96 41.12
C SER A 63 23.22 -14.34 41.14
N ASP A 64 22.17 -14.51 41.95
CA ASP A 64 21.32 -15.71 41.97
C ASP A 64 20.40 -15.83 40.73
N ILE A 65 20.19 -14.73 40.01
CA ILE A 65 19.25 -14.65 38.87
C ILE A 65 19.85 -14.08 37.59
N CYS A 66 21.07 -13.52 37.62
CA CYS A 66 21.72 -12.95 36.44
C CYS A 66 23.24 -13.13 36.45
N ASN A 67 23.84 -13.15 35.25
CA ASN A 67 25.29 -13.14 35.04
C ASN A 67 25.74 -11.95 34.18
N VAL A 68 25.03 -10.83 34.29
CA VAL A 68 25.28 -9.62 33.49
C VAL A 68 26.32 -8.76 34.18
N ASP A 69 27.49 -8.53 33.56
CA ASP A 69 28.63 -7.84 34.21
C ASP A 69 28.24 -6.50 34.85
N MET A 70 27.45 -5.69 34.14
CA MET A 70 26.97 -4.38 34.62
C MET A 70 26.23 -4.47 35.98
N LEU A 71 25.59 -5.61 36.25
CA LEU A 71 24.73 -5.84 37.41
C LEU A 71 25.43 -6.61 38.54
N LEU A 72 26.67 -7.07 38.33
CA LEU A 72 27.43 -7.82 39.32
C LEU A 72 28.35 -6.90 40.15
N GLY A 73 28.17 -6.94 41.47
CA GLY A 73 28.95 -6.18 42.44
C GLY A 73 28.20 -4.96 42.98
N VAL A 74 27.74 -5.04 44.23
CA VAL A 74 27.09 -3.91 44.92
C VAL A 74 28.03 -2.70 44.98
N GLY A 75 27.52 -1.53 44.65
CA GLY A 75 28.26 -0.27 44.51
C GLY A 75 28.87 -0.04 43.12
N LYS A 76 28.80 -1.01 42.20
CA LYS A 76 29.27 -0.81 40.82
C LYS A 76 28.43 0.25 40.12
N LYS A 77 29.12 1.22 39.51
CA LYS A 77 28.51 2.34 38.79
C LYS A 77 28.73 2.23 37.29
N THR A 78 27.69 2.53 36.51
CA THR A 78 27.72 2.53 35.05
C THR A 78 27.17 3.86 34.54
N ARG A 79 27.94 4.56 33.70
CA ARG A 79 27.50 5.79 33.05
C ARG A 79 26.32 5.49 32.12
N CYS A 80 25.35 6.40 32.08
CA CYS A 80 24.19 6.25 31.20
C CYS A 80 23.67 7.59 30.68
N VAL A 81 22.79 7.51 29.69
CA VAL A 81 21.98 8.63 29.18
C VAL A 81 20.53 8.20 29.10
N THR A 82 19.62 9.06 29.55
CA THR A 82 18.18 8.83 29.52
C THR A 82 17.50 9.87 28.67
N ARG A 83 16.59 9.44 27.78
CA ARG A 83 15.69 10.30 27.00
C ARG A 83 14.25 10.06 27.40
N PHE A 84 13.57 11.13 27.79
CA PHE A 84 12.13 11.19 28.02
C PHE A 84 11.40 11.70 26.79
N SER A 85 10.15 11.30 26.60
CA SER A 85 9.38 11.73 25.42
C SER A 85 7.87 11.55 25.57
N THR A 86 7.08 12.31 24.81
CA THR A 86 5.71 11.89 24.43
C THR A 86 5.79 10.79 23.35
N THR A 87 4.69 10.34 22.76
CA THR A 87 4.68 9.21 21.81
C THR A 87 4.08 9.58 20.46
N GLY A 88 2.86 10.11 20.43
CA GLY A 88 2.04 10.18 19.21
C GLY A 88 2.34 11.35 18.29
N LEU A 89 2.65 12.52 18.86
CA LEU A 89 2.68 13.79 18.13
C LEU A 89 4.10 14.26 17.78
N GLU A 90 4.15 15.28 16.92
CA GLU A 90 5.37 15.79 16.30
C GLU A 90 6.29 16.51 17.30
N ARG A 91 7.54 16.81 16.90
CA ARG A 91 8.54 17.48 17.76
C ARG A 91 8.09 18.84 18.33
N GLY A 92 7.15 19.51 17.67
CA GLY A 92 6.59 20.80 18.10
C GLY A 92 5.38 20.71 19.04
N SER A 93 4.98 19.51 19.46
CA SER A 93 3.87 19.30 20.39
C SER A 93 4.24 19.63 21.85
N SER A 94 3.22 19.71 22.72
CA SER A 94 3.39 19.99 24.15
C SER A 94 3.83 18.75 24.94
N ASP A 95 4.67 18.93 25.95
CA ASP A 95 5.05 17.88 26.90
C ASP A 95 3.84 17.34 27.70
N GLY A 96 2.80 18.17 27.89
CA GLY A 96 1.62 17.86 28.68
C GLY A 96 0.48 17.16 27.95
N VAL A 97 0.65 16.78 26.66
CA VAL A 97 -0.43 16.11 25.93
C VAL A 97 -0.79 14.77 26.61
N ARG A 98 -2.07 14.40 26.59
CA ARG A 98 -2.52 13.08 27.05
C ARG A 98 -1.90 12.00 26.16
N ASP A 99 -0.93 11.27 26.68
CA ASP A 99 -0.14 10.33 25.91
C ASP A 99 0.55 9.31 26.79
N VAL A 100 0.97 8.21 26.19
CA VAL A 100 2.02 7.37 26.75
C VAL A 100 3.33 8.15 26.71
N LYS A 101 4.13 8.04 27.77
CA LYS A 101 5.42 8.72 27.89
C LYS A 101 6.55 7.69 27.83
N GLY A 102 7.57 7.97 27.02
CA GLY A 102 8.76 7.15 26.90
C GLY A 102 9.84 7.54 27.91
N MET A 103 10.58 6.55 28.41
CA MET A 103 11.80 6.71 29.21
C MET A 103 12.84 5.71 28.71
N ALA A 104 13.67 6.10 27.75
CA ALA A 104 14.69 5.23 27.18
C ALA A 104 16.05 5.52 27.84
N THR A 105 16.70 4.51 28.42
CA THR A 105 18.02 4.65 29.06
C THR A 105 19.05 3.76 28.38
N LYS A 106 20.20 4.33 28.01
CA LYS A 106 21.33 3.63 27.41
C LYS A 106 22.46 3.56 28.42
N PHE A 107 22.94 2.36 28.72
CA PHE A 107 24.06 2.10 29.62
C PHE A 107 25.33 1.84 28.82
N PHE A 108 26.40 2.55 29.18
CA PHE A 108 27.72 2.39 28.58
C PHE A 108 28.52 1.38 29.41
N THR A 109 28.34 0.09 29.10
CA THR A 109 28.98 -1.01 29.85
C THR A 109 30.35 -1.36 29.25
N GLN A 110 31.14 -2.17 29.96
CA GLN A 110 32.41 -2.71 29.43
C GLN A 110 32.20 -3.72 28.29
N GLN A 111 30.98 -4.25 28.14
CA GLN A 111 30.62 -5.29 27.17
C GLN A 111 29.77 -4.75 26.02
N GLY A 112 29.71 -3.42 25.84
CA GLY A 112 28.90 -2.74 24.84
C GLY A 112 27.76 -1.94 25.45
N GLU A 113 26.87 -1.45 24.59
CA GLU A 113 25.70 -0.68 25.02
C GLU A 113 24.53 -1.61 25.36
N TRP A 114 23.83 -1.29 26.45
CA TRP A 114 22.56 -1.92 26.79
C TRP A 114 21.46 -0.87 26.85
N ASP A 115 20.40 -1.04 26.07
CA ASP A 115 19.29 -0.09 26.01
C ASP A 115 18.04 -0.63 26.71
N TRP A 116 17.55 0.12 27.71
CA TRP A 116 16.24 -0.09 28.30
C TRP A 116 15.26 0.90 27.69
N VAL A 117 14.41 0.42 26.79
CA VAL A 117 13.47 1.26 26.04
C VAL A 117 12.08 1.20 26.70
N CYS A 118 11.94 1.92 27.82
CA CYS A 118 10.77 1.86 28.68
C CYS A 118 9.65 2.84 28.27
N LEU A 119 8.45 2.54 28.76
CA LEU A 119 7.29 3.43 28.78
C LEU A 119 6.85 3.67 30.23
N ASN A 120 6.09 4.73 30.47
CA ASN A 120 5.58 5.04 31.81
C ASN A 120 4.52 4.07 32.33
N PHE A 121 3.97 3.26 31.43
CA PHE A 121 2.98 2.25 31.73
C PHE A 121 3.56 0.84 31.60
N PRO A 122 3.14 -0.09 32.49
CA PRO A 122 3.68 -1.44 32.50
C PRO A 122 3.15 -2.38 31.41
N PHE A 123 2.21 -1.93 30.59
CA PHE A 123 1.61 -2.67 29.49
C PHE A 123 1.26 -1.71 28.35
N PHE A 124 0.92 -2.24 27.18
CA PHE A 124 0.68 -1.46 25.97
C PHE A 124 -0.68 -1.75 25.31
N PHE A 125 -0.99 -1.03 24.23
CA PHE A 125 -2.28 -1.15 23.51
C PHE A 125 -2.46 -2.45 22.74
N ILE A 126 -1.36 -3.10 22.34
CA ILE A 126 -1.39 -4.23 21.38
C ILE A 126 -0.48 -5.35 21.86
N ARG A 127 -0.85 -6.57 21.47
CA ARG A 127 -0.02 -7.78 21.57
C ARG A 127 0.39 -8.38 20.21
N ASP A 128 -0.15 -7.80 19.13
CA ASP A 128 0.19 -8.15 17.75
C ASP A 128 0.96 -6.97 17.11
N PRO A 129 2.24 -7.16 16.75
CA PRO A 129 3.05 -6.07 16.19
C PRO A 129 2.53 -5.51 14.87
N ALA A 130 1.79 -6.30 14.07
CA ALA A 130 1.24 -5.84 12.79
C ALA A 130 0.22 -4.70 12.96
N LYS A 131 -0.36 -4.56 14.17
CA LYS A 131 -1.31 -3.49 14.52
C LYS A 131 -0.64 -2.18 14.90
N PHE A 132 0.68 -2.14 15.07
CA PHE A 132 1.38 -0.91 15.49
C PHE A 132 1.22 0.26 14.50
N PRO A 133 1.35 0.08 13.16
CA PRO A 133 1.16 1.17 12.23
C PRO A 133 -0.27 1.74 12.25
N SER A 134 -1.30 0.89 12.40
CA SER A 134 -2.70 1.35 12.46
C SER A 134 -3.01 2.07 13.77
N LEU A 135 -2.50 1.59 14.91
CA LEU A 135 -2.54 2.29 16.19
C LEU A 135 -1.94 3.70 16.08
N MET A 136 -0.74 3.80 15.52
CA MET A 136 -0.05 5.08 15.40
C MET A 136 -0.78 6.05 14.46
N ARG A 137 -1.37 5.56 13.37
CA ARG A 137 -2.22 6.40 12.49
C ARG A 137 -3.47 6.88 13.22
N ALA A 138 -4.07 6.06 14.06
CA ALA A 138 -5.27 6.41 14.82
C ALA A 138 -5.03 7.50 15.90
N GLN A 139 -3.80 7.62 16.39
CA GLN A 139 -3.40 8.63 17.39
C GLN A 139 -2.80 9.91 16.79
N ARG A 140 -2.45 9.89 15.50
CA ARG A 140 -1.87 11.03 14.78
C ARG A 140 -2.93 11.92 14.16
N ARG A 141 -2.43 12.97 13.50
CA ARG A 141 -3.22 13.85 12.65
C ARG A 141 -3.87 13.04 11.52
N ASP A 142 -5.13 13.34 11.30
CA ASP A 142 -5.91 12.87 10.17
C ASP A 142 -5.23 13.31 8.86
N PRO A 143 -4.94 12.38 7.94
CA PRO A 143 -4.25 12.71 6.69
C PRO A 143 -5.02 13.71 5.81
N GLN A 144 -6.34 13.81 5.96
CA GLN A 144 -7.16 14.75 5.20
C GLN A 144 -7.10 16.17 5.79
N THR A 145 -7.21 16.29 7.11
CA THR A 145 -7.39 17.60 7.77
C THR A 145 -6.13 18.11 8.47
N ASN A 146 -5.15 17.24 8.67
CA ASN A 146 -3.96 17.46 9.50
C ASN A 146 -4.31 17.85 10.97
N LEU A 147 -5.50 17.49 11.44
CA LEU A 147 -5.99 17.71 12.80
C LEU A 147 -6.08 16.39 13.58
N LEU A 148 -6.08 16.46 14.91
CA LEU A 148 -6.43 15.31 15.73
C LEU A 148 -7.89 14.94 15.48
N ASN A 149 -8.16 13.66 15.27
CA ASN A 149 -9.49 13.18 14.94
C ASN A 149 -9.92 12.03 15.88
N PRO A 150 -10.75 12.32 16.90
CA PRO A 150 -11.27 11.30 17.80
C PRO A 150 -12.02 10.16 17.11
N ASN A 151 -12.54 10.36 15.89
CA ASN A 151 -13.15 9.27 15.13
C ASN A 151 -12.14 8.17 14.81
N MET A 152 -10.94 8.53 14.38
CA MET A 152 -9.90 7.56 14.03
C MET A 152 -9.47 6.74 15.25
N LEU A 153 -9.27 7.41 16.39
CA LEU A 153 -8.94 6.76 17.66
C LEU A 153 -10.03 5.78 18.09
N TRP A 154 -11.28 6.26 18.20
CA TRP A 154 -12.35 5.44 18.77
C TRP A 154 -12.84 4.34 17.82
N ASP A 155 -12.79 4.52 16.50
CA ASP A 155 -13.08 3.43 15.56
C ASP A 155 -12.04 2.31 15.73
N TRP A 156 -10.74 2.66 15.78
CA TRP A 156 -9.66 1.70 15.99
C TRP A 156 -9.77 0.98 17.34
N VAL A 157 -10.04 1.70 18.43
CA VAL A 157 -10.20 1.10 19.78
C VAL A 157 -11.35 0.09 19.79
N THR A 158 -12.46 0.39 19.12
CA THR A 158 -13.61 -0.52 19.05
C THR A 158 -13.41 -1.74 18.16
N ASP A 159 -12.33 -1.79 17.38
CA ASP A 159 -11.94 -2.97 16.59
C ASP A 159 -10.76 -3.74 17.21
N ASN A 160 -10.11 -3.19 18.23
CA ASN A 160 -8.91 -3.75 18.87
C ASN A 160 -9.08 -3.81 20.38
N HIS A 161 -9.88 -4.78 20.84
CA HIS A 161 -10.34 -4.86 22.22
C HIS A 161 -9.24 -5.12 23.24
N GLU A 162 -8.10 -5.68 22.84
CA GLU A 162 -6.92 -5.84 23.70
C GLU A 162 -6.38 -4.49 24.22
N SER A 163 -6.72 -3.39 23.55
CA SER A 163 -6.32 -2.03 23.93
C SER A 163 -7.14 -1.42 25.07
N LEU A 164 -8.30 -2.00 25.41
CA LEU A 164 -9.27 -1.38 26.32
C LEU A 164 -8.70 -1.08 27.70
N HIS A 165 -7.86 -1.98 28.24
CA HIS A 165 -7.19 -1.76 29.52
C HIS A 165 -6.25 -0.54 29.47
N MET A 166 -5.50 -0.40 28.38
CA MET A 166 -4.60 0.74 28.17
C MET A 166 -5.36 2.04 27.93
N ILE A 167 -6.50 1.99 27.22
CA ILE A 167 -7.35 3.16 26.99
C ILE A 167 -7.88 3.72 28.30
N LEU A 168 -8.37 2.89 29.22
CA LEU A 168 -8.79 3.37 30.54
C LEU A 168 -7.64 4.08 31.27
N LEU A 169 -6.44 3.51 31.23
CA LEU A 169 -5.27 4.09 31.89
C LEU A 169 -4.82 5.42 31.24
N GLN A 170 -4.80 5.50 29.91
CA GLN A 170 -4.42 6.71 29.17
C GLN A 170 -5.43 7.87 29.39
N PHE A 171 -6.72 7.57 29.52
CA PHE A 171 -7.74 8.59 29.79
C PHE A 171 -7.88 8.96 31.27
N SER A 172 -7.19 8.25 32.17
CA SER A 172 -7.04 8.66 33.56
C SER A 172 -6.00 9.79 33.71
N GLU A 173 -5.82 10.30 34.93
CA GLU A 173 -4.80 11.32 35.22
C GLU A 173 -3.36 10.85 34.96
N PHE A 174 -3.12 9.53 34.87
CA PHE A 174 -1.80 9.01 34.51
C PHE A 174 -1.38 9.31 33.07
N GLY A 175 -2.33 9.42 32.14
CA GLY A 175 -2.00 9.74 30.74
C GLY A 175 -1.50 11.16 30.54
N THR A 176 -1.71 12.02 31.52
CA THR A 176 -1.26 13.40 31.52
C THR A 176 -0.12 13.63 32.53
N MET A 177 0.63 12.62 32.97
CA MET A 177 1.76 12.86 33.90
C MET A 177 2.72 13.94 33.37
N PHE A 178 3.02 14.95 34.19
CA PHE A 178 3.53 16.26 33.75
C PHE A 178 5.01 16.57 34.07
N SER A 179 5.73 15.75 34.85
CA SER A 179 7.18 15.93 35.07
C SER A 179 7.93 14.65 34.77
N TRP A 180 9.00 14.77 33.98
CA TRP A 180 9.91 13.67 33.67
C TRP A 180 10.53 13.03 34.91
N ARG A 181 10.77 13.82 35.97
CA ARG A 181 11.38 13.35 37.22
C ARG A 181 10.45 12.50 38.09
N SER A 182 9.16 12.59 37.85
CA SER A 182 8.11 11.83 38.55
C SER A 182 7.69 10.57 37.79
N LEU A 183 8.20 10.39 36.57
CA LEU A 183 7.80 9.33 35.67
C LEU A 183 8.52 8.02 36.00
N SER A 184 7.77 6.98 36.38
CA SER A 184 8.33 5.61 36.41
C SER A 184 8.53 5.09 34.98
N GLY A 185 9.41 4.11 34.78
CA GLY A 185 9.71 3.55 33.45
C GLY A 185 9.73 2.03 33.45
N TYR A 186 8.78 1.41 32.76
CA TYR A 186 8.63 -0.04 32.62
C TYR A 186 9.08 -0.50 31.24
N LEU A 187 9.88 -1.56 31.17
CA LEU A 187 10.24 -2.17 29.88
C LEU A 187 9.02 -2.76 29.16
N GLY A 188 8.00 -3.17 29.92
CA GLY A 188 6.74 -3.75 29.44
C GLY A 188 6.88 -5.22 29.03
N HIS A 189 7.93 -5.52 28.26
CA HIS A 189 8.20 -6.87 27.77
C HIS A 189 8.92 -7.75 28.79
N ALA A 190 8.65 -9.05 28.71
CA ALA A 190 9.51 -10.05 29.30
C ALA A 190 10.85 -10.12 28.54
N TYR A 191 11.96 -10.24 29.26
CA TYR A 191 13.27 -10.63 28.73
C TYR A 191 13.69 -11.95 29.36
N LYS A 192 14.76 -12.55 28.87
CA LYS A 192 15.41 -13.70 29.50
C LYS A 192 16.76 -13.26 30.04
N TRP A 193 17.03 -13.62 31.29
CA TRP A 193 18.37 -13.63 31.85
C TRP A 193 18.91 -15.05 31.80
N VAL A 194 20.01 -15.22 31.05
CA VAL A 194 20.61 -16.53 30.73
C VAL A 194 21.86 -16.72 31.57
N MET A 195 21.91 -17.86 32.26
CA MET A 195 23.05 -18.28 33.08
C MET A 195 24.10 -19.01 32.22
N PRO A 196 25.35 -19.15 32.68
CA PRO A 196 26.42 -19.83 31.92
C PRO A 196 26.13 -21.28 31.53
N ASP A 197 25.23 -21.97 32.23
CA ASP A 197 24.80 -23.34 31.94
C ASP A 197 23.68 -23.42 30.88
N GLY A 198 23.24 -22.28 30.34
CA GLY A 198 22.15 -22.17 29.37
C GLY A 198 20.75 -22.21 29.98
N SER A 199 20.62 -22.34 31.31
CA SER A 199 19.36 -22.12 32.01
C SER A 199 18.99 -20.63 32.00
N PHE A 200 17.71 -20.32 32.11
CA PHE A 200 17.25 -18.93 32.07
C PHE A 200 16.04 -18.70 32.96
N LYS A 201 15.84 -17.43 33.32
CA LYS A 201 14.62 -16.93 33.96
C LYS A 201 14.00 -15.85 33.11
N TYR A 202 12.67 -15.81 33.06
CA TYR A 202 11.98 -14.65 32.51
C TYR A 202 12.05 -13.50 33.51
N VAL A 203 12.40 -12.32 33.02
CA VAL A 203 12.55 -11.13 33.85
C VAL A 203 11.74 -9.97 33.27
N HIS A 204 11.16 -9.19 34.16
CA HIS A 204 10.53 -7.92 33.83
C HIS A 204 11.17 -6.84 34.70
N LEU A 205 11.65 -5.78 34.06
CA LEU A 205 12.48 -4.74 34.67
C LEU A 205 11.77 -3.39 34.60
N PHE A 206 11.89 -2.60 35.66
CA PHE A 206 11.32 -1.26 35.69
C PHE A 206 12.04 -0.32 36.66
N PHE A 207 11.94 0.97 36.39
CA PHE A 207 12.34 2.07 37.24
C PHE A 207 11.15 2.64 37.98
N SER A 208 11.20 2.64 39.30
CA SER A 208 10.28 3.40 40.16
C SER A 208 10.89 4.75 40.44
N ALA A 209 10.20 5.83 40.08
CA ALA A 209 10.67 7.19 40.38
C ALA A 209 10.59 7.46 41.88
N ASP A 210 11.70 7.86 42.52
CA ASP A 210 11.73 8.08 43.97
C ASP A 210 10.90 9.32 44.38
N ARG A 211 10.64 10.23 43.44
CA ARG A 211 9.78 11.42 43.59
C ARG A 211 8.41 11.28 42.94
N GLY A 212 8.16 10.18 42.24
CA GLY A 212 6.96 10.00 41.43
C GLY A 212 5.75 9.62 42.27
N PRO A 213 4.52 9.84 41.77
CA PRO A 213 3.37 9.16 42.34
C PRO A 213 3.59 7.66 42.15
N ASN A 214 3.68 6.91 43.24
CA ASN A 214 3.58 5.46 43.14
C ASN A 214 2.18 5.12 42.61
N PHE A 215 2.06 3.99 41.93
CA PHE A 215 0.77 3.38 41.59
C PHE A 215 -0.14 3.18 42.83
N THR A 216 0.37 3.39 44.04
CA THR A 216 -0.32 3.29 45.33
C THR A 216 -0.68 4.60 46.02
N ASP A 217 0.03 5.73 45.84
CA ASP A 217 -0.14 6.94 46.70
C ASP A 217 -0.66 8.22 46.00
N GLY A 218 -0.53 8.34 44.68
CA GLY A 218 -1.37 9.23 43.86
C GLY A 218 -1.47 10.70 44.27
N SER A 219 -0.45 11.28 44.90
CA SER A 219 -0.51 12.68 45.33
C SER A 219 0.00 13.64 44.24
N GLN A 220 -0.95 14.40 43.69
CA GLN A 220 -0.85 15.71 43.00
C GLN A 220 0.49 16.04 42.32
N SER A 221 0.57 15.79 41.01
CA SER A 221 1.47 16.54 40.15
C SER A 221 1.06 18.01 40.15
N ALA A 222 2.02 18.93 40.27
CA ALA A 222 1.79 20.37 40.13
C ALA A 222 1.01 20.68 38.84
N ALA A 223 0.14 21.69 38.90
CA ALA A 223 -0.70 22.09 37.77
C ALA A 223 0.15 22.33 36.52
N HIS A 224 -0.20 21.67 35.42
CA HIS A 224 0.34 21.98 34.10
C HIS A 224 0.01 23.43 33.78
N ASP A 225 1.04 24.20 33.41
CA ASP A 225 0.82 25.48 32.76
C ASP A 225 0.48 25.21 31.30
N ASP A 226 -0.81 25.29 30.95
CA ASP A 226 -1.29 25.13 29.58
C ASP A 226 -0.65 26.12 28.58
N THR A 227 0.08 27.13 29.08
CA THR A 227 0.79 28.12 28.28
C THR A 227 2.28 27.79 28.01
N ASP A 228 2.89 26.83 28.72
CA ASP A 228 4.27 26.38 28.48
C ASP A 228 4.31 24.96 27.88
N PRO A 229 4.38 24.81 26.54
CA PRO A 229 4.46 23.50 25.89
C PRO A 229 5.75 22.72 26.20
N ASP A 230 6.76 23.37 26.80
CA ASP A 230 8.09 22.81 27.10
C ASP A 230 8.31 22.59 28.60
N TYR A 231 7.25 22.68 29.42
CA TYR A 231 7.34 22.70 30.89
C TYR A 231 8.17 21.54 31.47
N ALA A 232 7.85 20.29 31.09
CA ALA A 232 8.51 19.11 31.67
C ALA A 232 10.00 19.05 31.27
N THR A 233 10.31 19.44 30.04
CA THR A 233 11.67 19.55 29.52
C THR A 233 12.46 20.60 30.29
N ARG A 234 11.88 21.78 30.51
CA ARG A 234 12.48 22.88 31.30
C ARG A 234 12.71 22.47 32.75
N GLU A 235 11.71 21.84 33.37
CA GLU A 235 11.77 21.41 34.77
C GLU A 235 12.91 20.42 35.01
N LEU A 236 13.10 19.44 34.12
CA LEU A 236 14.22 18.49 34.18
C LEU A 236 15.58 19.20 34.06
N TYR A 237 15.71 20.10 33.09
CA TYR A 237 16.96 20.83 32.85
C TYR A 237 17.32 21.69 34.07
N ASP A 238 16.40 22.53 34.52
CA ASP A 238 16.60 23.45 35.64
C ASP A 238 16.86 22.69 36.94
N ALA A 239 16.30 21.49 37.10
CA ALA A 239 16.51 20.63 38.26
C ALA A 239 17.95 20.16 38.38
N ILE A 240 18.51 19.73 37.26
CA ILE A 240 19.89 19.27 37.20
C ILE A 240 20.85 20.45 37.39
N GLU A 241 20.57 21.62 36.78
CA GLU A 241 21.39 22.83 36.96
C GLU A 241 21.48 23.26 38.43
N ARG A 242 20.38 23.15 39.19
CA ARG A 242 20.34 23.53 40.61
C ARG A 242 20.78 22.44 41.58
N GLY A 243 21.30 21.31 41.09
CA GLY A 243 21.78 20.19 41.91
C GLY A 243 20.66 19.31 42.51
N ASP A 244 19.43 19.48 42.04
CA ASP A 244 18.24 18.75 42.51
C ASP A 244 18.03 17.47 41.68
N TYR A 245 19.00 16.57 41.73
CA TYR A 245 19.09 15.40 40.85
C TYR A 245 17.91 14.42 41.03
N PRO A 246 17.19 14.07 39.96
CA PRO A 246 16.16 13.05 40.02
C PRO A 246 16.77 11.65 40.10
N THR A 247 16.11 10.77 40.86
CA THR A 247 16.55 9.40 41.10
C THR A 247 15.42 8.39 40.93
N TRP A 248 15.78 7.20 40.49
CA TRP A 248 14.87 6.06 40.32
C TRP A 248 15.47 4.80 40.91
N THR A 249 14.63 4.02 41.58
CA THR A 249 14.96 2.67 42.03
C THR A 249 14.67 1.65 40.93
N ALA A 250 15.68 0.87 40.55
CA ALA A 250 15.55 -0.22 39.57
C ALA A 250 15.05 -1.49 40.26
N ASN A 251 14.02 -2.10 39.68
CA ASN A 251 13.34 -3.27 40.22
C ASN A 251 13.27 -4.39 39.19
N VAL A 252 13.35 -5.62 39.66
CA VAL A 252 13.21 -6.83 38.84
C VAL A 252 12.11 -7.73 39.38
N GLN A 253 11.31 -8.28 38.48
CA GLN A 253 10.40 -9.40 38.72
C GLN A 253 10.91 -10.61 37.96
N VAL A 254 10.76 -11.79 38.55
CA VAL A 254 11.41 -13.00 38.05
C VAL A 254 10.41 -14.16 38.02
N VAL A 255 10.35 -14.86 36.89
CA VAL A 255 9.52 -16.04 36.68
C VAL A 255 10.39 -17.16 36.16
N ASP A 256 10.38 -18.29 36.86
CA ASP A 256 10.96 -19.53 36.34
C ASP A 256 10.13 -20.03 35.15
N PRO A 257 10.75 -20.48 34.04
CA PRO A 257 10.04 -20.85 32.82
C PRO A 257 9.00 -21.97 33.06
N LYS A 258 9.28 -22.89 33.99
CA LYS A 258 8.35 -23.97 34.40
C LYS A 258 7.07 -23.48 35.12
N ASP A 259 7.09 -22.26 35.63
CA ASP A 259 5.97 -21.67 36.38
C ASP A 259 5.19 -20.65 35.55
N ALA A 260 5.73 -20.21 34.41
CA ALA A 260 5.06 -19.26 33.52
C ALA A 260 3.66 -19.70 33.06
N PRO A 261 3.41 -20.99 32.68
CA PRO A 261 2.08 -21.45 32.30
C PRO A 261 1.03 -21.38 33.43
N LYS A 262 1.46 -21.27 34.70
CA LYS A 262 0.60 -21.38 35.89
C LYS A 262 0.09 -20.03 36.40
N LEU A 263 0.44 -18.93 35.74
CA LEU A 263 0.19 -17.56 36.23
C LEU A 263 -1.23 -17.03 35.92
N GLY A 264 -2.02 -17.76 35.13
CA GLY A 264 -3.39 -17.37 34.76
C GLY A 264 -3.48 -16.30 33.65
N PHE A 265 -2.35 -15.80 33.19
CA PHE A 265 -2.18 -15.01 31.97
C PHE A 265 -0.83 -15.33 31.33
N ASN A 266 -0.64 -14.97 30.07
CA ASN A 266 0.63 -15.17 29.39
C ASN A 266 1.55 -13.96 29.66
N ILE A 267 2.71 -14.18 30.29
CA ILE A 267 3.69 -13.13 30.57
C ILE A 267 4.37 -12.53 29.32
N LEU A 268 4.16 -13.14 28.15
CA LEU A 268 4.59 -12.63 26.84
C LEU A 268 3.50 -11.77 26.15
N ASP A 269 2.34 -11.56 26.81
CA ASP A 269 1.31 -10.63 26.38
C ASP A 269 1.62 -9.22 26.90
N LEU A 270 2.12 -8.34 26.04
CA LEU A 270 2.43 -6.95 26.36
C LEU A 270 1.22 -6.14 26.86
N THR A 271 -0.02 -6.61 26.65
CA THR A 271 -1.23 -5.94 27.18
C THR A 271 -1.51 -6.28 28.65
N LYS A 272 -0.67 -7.12 29.28
CA LYS A 272 -0.80 -7.57 30.67
C LYS A 272 0.43 -7.20 31.49
N HIS A 273 0.22 -6.97 32.77
CA HIS A 273 1.28 -6.61 33.72
C HIS A 273 1.52 -7.72 34.74
N TRP A 274 2.75 -7.85 35.23
CA TRP A 274 3.14 -8.89 36.20
C TRP A 274 2.86 -8.50 37.66
N ASN A 275 2.84 -7.20 37.97
CA ASN A 275 2.52 -6.70 39.32
C ASN A 275 1.11 -6.11 39.37
N LEU A 276 0.15 -7.01 39.45
CA LEU A 276 -1.28 -6.71 39.46
C LEU A 276 -1.86 -6.70 40.88
N GLY A 277 -1.09 -6.19 41.84
CA GLY A 277 -1.25 -6.34 43.30
C GLY A 277 -2.63 -6.14 43.93
N THR A 278 -3.66 -5.77 43.15
CA THR A 278 -5.06 -5.62 43.58
C THR A 278 -6.10 -6.15 42.57
N TYR A 279 -5.74 -6.42 41.31
CA TYR A 279 -6.68 -6.86 40.25
C TYR A 279 -5.95 -7.46 39.02
N PRO A 280 -6.47 -8.48 38.34
CA PRO A 280 -7.65 -9.27 38.71
C PRO A 280 -7.54 -10.05 40.02
N LYS A 281 -8.64 -10.12 40.77
CA LYS A 281 -8.69 -10.93 42.00
C LYS A 281 -8.46 -12.40 41.65
N GLY A 282 -7.56 -13.06 42.37
CA GLY A 282 -7.23 -14.49 42.19
C GLY A 282 -6.07 -14.81 41.25
N LEU A 283 -5.40 -13.81 40.67
CA LEU A 283 -4.12 -14.03 39.97
C LEU A 283 -2.93 -13.98 40.94
N LYS A 284 -1.88 -14.75 40.62
CA LYS A 284 -0.65 -14.78 41.42
C LYS A 284 0.17 -13.50 41.17
N VAL A 285 0.42 -12.74 42.22
CA VAL A 285 1.31 -11.57 42.17
C VAL A 285 2.77 -12.04 42.08
N ILE A 286 3.51 -11.49 41.11
CA ILE A 286 4.95 -11.73 40.99
C ILE A 286 5.68 -10.63 41.78
N PRO A 287 6.37 -10.95 42.90
CA PRO A 287 7.02 -9.95 43.72
C PRO A 287 8.18 -9.28 42.98
N SER A 288 8.34 -7.97 43.16
CA SER A 288 9.50 -7.22 42.68
C SER A 288 10.57 -7.13 43.75
N LYS A 289 11.84 -7.10 43.34
CA LYS A 289 13.00 -6.85 44.20
C LYS A 289 13.77 -5.62 43.69
N PRO A 290 14.10 -4.63 44.54
CA PRO A 290 14.97 -3.53 44.16
C PRO A 290 16.43 -4.03 44.06
N PHE A 291 17.17 -3.56 43.06
CA PHE A 291 18.55 -4.00 42.83
C PHE A 291 19.52 -2.92 42.33
N GLY A 292 19.02 -1.74 41.95
CA GLY A 292 19.87 -0.64 41.53
C GLY A 292 19.22 0.71 41.69
N LYS A 293 20.01 1.76 41.43
CA LYS A 293 19.59 3.16 41.50
C LYS A 293 20.12 3.94 40.31
N LEU A 294 19.22 4.57 39.56
CA LEU A 294 19.54 5.52 38.49
C LEU A 294 19.53 6.94 39.06
N THR A 295 20.57 7.73 38.81
CA THR A 295 20.66 9.15 39.16
C THR A 295 21.04 9.95 37.94
N LEU A 296 20.21 10.93 37.52
CA LEU A 296 20.56 11.84 36.42
C LEU A 296 21.10 13.14 36.99
N ASN A 297 22.34 13.48 36.65
CA ASN A 297 23.11 14.55 37.30
C ASN A 297 23.84 15.48 36.35
N GLN A 298 23.66 15.31 35.03
CA GLN A 298 24.34 16.13 34.04
C GLN A 298 23.42 16.44 32.85
N ASN A 299 23.23 17.73 32.56
CA ASN A 299 22.51 18.20 31.37
C ASN A 299 23.34 17.98 30.09
N VAL A 300 22.63 17.89 28.96
CA VAL A 300 23.26 17.91 27.63
C VAL A 300 23.76 19.31 27.29
N ARG A 301 24.86 19.39 26.54
CA ARG A 301 25.43 20.66 26.06
C ARG A 301 24.84 21.06 24.71
N ASP A 302 24.62 20.08 23.85
CA ASP A 302 23.97 20.25 22.55
C ASP A 302 22.83 19.25 22.41
N TYR A 303 21.59 19.75 22.44
CA TYR A 303 20.40 18.90 22.33
C TYR A 303 20.39 18.10 21.02
N PHE A 304 20.81 18.71 19.90
CA PHE A 304 20.74 18.04 18.60
C PHE A 304 21.72 16.89 18.52
N ILE A 305 22.97 17.12 18.92
CA ILE A 305 24.03 16.10 18.89
C ILE A 305 23.79 15.01 19.92
N GLU A 306 23.34 15.36 21.13
CA GLU A 306 23.33 14.42 22.26
C GLU A 306 21.95 13.78 22.53
N VAL A 307 20.85 14.42 22.11
CA VAL A 307 19.48 13.91 22.32
C VAL A 307 18.78 13.60 21.00
N GLU A 308 18.81 14.52 20.03
CA GLU A 308 18.11 14.32 18.77
C GLU A 308 18.72 13.16 17.98
N LYS A 309 20.05 13.07 17.91
CA LYS A 309 20.77 11.97 17.26
C LYS A 309 20.86 10.68 18.08
N LEU A 310 20.46 10.69 19.35
CA LEU A 310 20.54 9.52 20.22
C LEU A 310 19.69 8.35 19.69
N ALA A 311 20.26 7.15 19.62
CA ALA A 311 19.59 5.96 19.09
C ALA A 311 19.48 4.89 20.18
N PHE A 312 18.26 4.42 20.44
CA PHE A 312 17.99 3.33 21.38
C PHE A 312 17.38 2.17 20.63
N SER A 313 17.79 0.94 20.90
CA SER A 313 17.16 -0.25 20.32
C SER A 313 17.03 -1.36 21.36
N PRO A 314 15.88 -2.03 21.50
CA PRO A 314 15.77 -3.22 22.36
C PRO A 314 16.64 -4.39 21.85
N SER A 315 17.18 -4.32 20.62
CA SER A 315 18.18 -5.26 20.13
C SER A 315 19.58 -5.04 20.72
N ASN A 316 19.83 -3.89 21.35
CA ASN A 316 21.11 -3.58 22.00
C ASN A 316 21.11 -4.21 23.40
N MET A 317 21.60 -5.43 23.47
CA MET A 317 21.68 -6.25 24.67
C MET A 317 23.14 -6.64 24.96
N VAL A 318 23.44 -6.88 26.22
CA VAL A 318 24.74 -7.34 26.71
C VAL A 318 24.72 -8.85 26.97
N PRO A 319 25.88 -9.53 27.03
CA PRO A 319 25.96 -10.95 27.34
C PRO A 319 25.16 -11.32 28.61
N GLY A 320 24.37 -12.40 28.51
CA GLY A 320 23.47 -12.85 29.57
C GLY A 320 22.03 -12.31 29.46
N VAL A 321 21.73 -11.45 28.49
CA VAL A 321 20.37 -10.95 28.21
C VAL A 321 19.91 -11.41 26.83
N GLU A 322 18.71 -11.99 26.76
CA GLU A 322 18.05 -12.36 25.51
C GLU A 322 16.62 -11.80 25.45
N ALA A 323 16.12 -11.59 24.23
CA ALA A 323 14.70 -11.30 24.02
C ALA A 323 13.84 -12.54 24.30
N SER A 324 12.68 -12.32 24.91
CA SER A 324 11.65 -13.37 25.04
C SER A 324 10.90 -13.57 23.73
N GLU A 325 10.02 -14.57 23.72
CA GLU A 325 9.13 -14.89 22.60
C GLU A 325 7.94 -13.93 22.46
N ASP A 326 7.92 -12.80 23.17
CA ASP A 326 6.93 -11.72 22.99
C ASP A 326 6.97 -11.20 21.53
N PRO A 327 5.89 -11.36 20.75
CA PRO A 327 5.86 -10.98 19.34
C PRO A 327 6.15 -9.49 19.10
N VAL A 328 5.70 -8.63 20.01
CA VAL A 328 5.92 -7.17 19.91
C VAL A 328 7.39 -6.86 20.20
N LEU A 329 8.02 -7.50 21.19
CA LEU A 329 9.45 -7.34 21.44
C LEU A 329 10.28 -7.77 20.22
N GLN A 330 9.97 -8.93 19.64
CA GLN A 330 10.65 -9.46 18.46
C GLN A 330 10.57 -8.49 17.27
N ALA A 331 9.40 -7.93 16.99
CA ALA A 331 9.24 -6.94 15.94
C ALA A 331 9.99 -5.62 16.22
N ARG A 332 10.02 -5.18 17.50
CA ARG A 332 10.77 -3.98 17.89
C ARG A 332 12.28 -4.14 17.65
N MET A 333 12.84 -5.33 17.81
CA MET A 333 14.27 -5.56 17.51
C MET A 333 14.63 -5.29 16.05
N PHE A 334 13.68 -5.44 15.12
CA PHE A 334 13.85 -5.04 13.73
C PHE A 334 13.55 -3.54 13.51
N ALA A 335 12.42 -3.06 14.04
CA ALA A 335 11.88 -1.74 13.70
C ALA A 335 12.80 -0.57 14.12
N TYR A 336 13.49 -0.70 15.26
CA TYR A 336 14.34 0.37 15.77
C TYR A 336 15.60 0.58 14.91
N PRO A 337 16.44 -0.45 14.63
CA PRO A 337 17.60 -0.28 13.75
C PRO A 337 17.23 0.18 12.35
N ASP A 338 16.11 -0.30 11.79
CA ASP A 338 15.62 0.14 10.48
C ASP A 338 15.31 1.64 10.46
N SER A 339 14.48 2.10 11.41
CA SER A 339 14.12 3.52 11.53
C SER A 339 15.34 4.41 11.78
N GLN A 340 16.32 3.93 12.55
CA GLN A 340 17.56 4.66 12.82
C GLN A 340 18.40 4.84 11.55
N ARG A 341 18.52 3.82 10.70
CA ARG A 341 19.31 3.90 9.45
C ARG A 341 18.73 4.94 8.50
N TYR A 342 17.40 5.00 8.39
CA TYR A 342 16.73 6.02 7.60
C TYR A 342 16.90 7.42 8.20
N ARG A 343 16.71 7.55 9.51
CA ARG A 343 16.69 8.85 10.20
C ARG A 343 18.06 9.50 10.35
N LEU A 344 19.08 8.69 10.63
CA LEU A 344 20.42 9.14 11.02
C LEU A 344 21.49 8.87 9.96
N GLY A 345 21.21 8.03 8.96
CA GLY A 345 22.23 7.51 8.03
C GLY A 345 22.83 6.18 8.53
N ARG A 346 23.21 5.31 7.60
CA ARG A 346 23.69 3.94 7.88
C ARG A 346 24.95 3.93 8.75
N GLU A 347 25.84 4.89 8.53
CA GLU A 347 27.11 5.09 9.22
C GLU A 347 26.95 5.50 10.70
N ASN A 348 25.77 5.99 11.08
CA ASN A 348 25.46 6.46 12.43
C ASN A 348 24.65 5.43 13.24
N VAL A 349 24.51 4.20 12.74
CA VAL A 349 23.83 3.09 13.44
C VAL A 349 24.85 2.03 13.79
N SER A 350 24.96 1.71 15.08
CA SER A 350 25.81 0.64 15.58
C SER A 350 25.41 -0.71 14.98
N GLU A 351 26.39 -1.54 14.62
CA GLU A 351 26.14 -2.91 14.17
C GLU A 351 25.40 -3.71 15.26
N PRO A 352 24.47 -4.61 14.88
CA PRO A 352 23.81 -5.46 15.87
C PRO A 352 24.86 -6.31 16.59
N PRO A 353 24.83 -6.39 17.93
CA PRO A 353 25.80 -7.18 18.68
C PRO A 353 25.75 -8.66 18.29
N LYS A 354 26.89 -9.36 18.43
CA LYS A 354 27.00 -10.79 18.15
C LYS A 354 25.94 -11.57 18.96
N PRO A 355 25.28 -12.59 18.38
CA PRO A 355 24.33 -13.41 19.12
C PRO A 355 24.99 -14.03 20.34
N ALA A 356 24.33 -13.96 21.50
CA ALA A 356 24.75 -14.67 22.71
C ALA A 356 24.60 -16.20 22.54
N GLN A 357 25.13 -16.97 23.50
CA GLN A 357 24.76 -18.38 23.64
C GLN A 357 23.26 -18.49 23.87
N SER A 358 22.56 -19.19 22.97
CA SER A 358 21.10 -19.33 23.00
C SER A 358 20.61 -20.05 24.26
N SER A 359 19.56 -19.50 24.90
CA SER A 359 18.83 -20.19 25.98
C SER A 359 18.43 -21.63 25.59
N ASN A 360 18.67 -22.60 26.49
CA ASN A 360 18.35 -24.01 26.24
C ASN A 360 16.92 -24.32 26.67
N THR A 361 16.04 -24.65 25.72
CA THR A 361 14.64 -25.00 25.98
C THR A 361 14.35 -26.51 25.93
N ALA A 362 15.36 -27.35 25.62
CA ALA A 362 15.17 -28.79 25.38
C ALA A 362 14.59 -29.55 26.59
N HIS A 363 14.82 -29.04 27.79
CA HIS A 363 14.33 -29.63 29.05
C HIS A 363 12.93 -29.15 29.45
N LEU A 364 12.37 -28.14 28.76
CA LEU A 364 11.04 -27.60 29.05
C LEU A 364 9.98 -28.45 28.33
N GLY A 365 9.09 -29.05 29.11
CA GLY A 365 8.09 -30.03 28.64
C GLY A 365 7.02 -29.46 27.69
N PRO A 366 6.09 -30.30 27.20
CA PRO A 366 5.06 -29.91 26.23
C PRO A 366 4.20 -28.71 26.67
N GLU A 367 3.80 -28.65 27.94
CA GLU A 367 2.97 -27.56 28.49
C GLU A 367 3.59 -26.17 28.28
N PHE A 368 4.91 -26.05 28.47
CA PHE A 368 5.62 -24.80 28.22
C PHE A 368 5.64 -24.45 26.74
N ARG A 369 5.89 -25.44 25.87
CA ARG A 369 5.91 -25.22 24.41
C ARG A 369 4.55 -24.78 23.89
N ASP A 370 3.48 -25.40 24.37
CA ASP A 370 2.11 -25.02 24.01
C ASP A 370 1.78 -23.60 24.51
N TRP A 371 2.23 -23.25 25.72
CA TRP A 371 2.08 -21.91 26.29
C TRP A 371 2.83 -20.83 25.48
N VAL A 372 4.05 -21.12 24.99
CA VAL A 372 4.76 -20.22 24.07
C VAL A 372 4.05 -20.15 22.72
N ALA A 373 3.62 -21.28 22.16
CA ALA A 373 2.96 -21.32 20.85
C ALA A 373 1.66 -20.50 20.79
N GLN A 374 1.00 -20.26 21.93
CA GLN A 374 -0.19 -19.41 22.03
C GLN A 374 0.05 -18.02 21.43
N VAL A 375 1.20 -17.38 21.71
CA VAL A 375 1.45 -15.99 21.29
C VAL A 375 1.73 -15.83 19.79
N SER A 376 2.02 -16.94 19.12
CA SER A 376 2.16 -17.02 17.67
C SER A 376 0.90 -17.53 16.94
N SER A 377 -0.17 -17.84 17.68
CA SER A 377 -1.38 -18.43 17.09
C SER A 377 -2.27 -17.37 16.44
N LYS A 378 -3.03 -17.76 15.40
CA LYS A 378 -4.02 -16.85 14.77
C LYS A 378 -5.09 -16.37 15.76
N ALA A 379 -5.44 -17.19 16.74
CA ALA A 379 -6.43 -16.83 17.76
C ALA A 379 -5.94 -15.68 18.65
N TRP A 380 -4.62 -15.58 18.87
CA TRP A 380 -3.98 -14.58 19.72
C TRP A 380 -4.32 -13.13 19.32
N SER A 381 -4.37 -12.85 18.02
CA SER A 381 -4.67 -11.51 17.51
C SER A 381 -6.15 -11.11 17.62
N GLY A 382 -7.04 -12.06 17.91
CA GLY A 382 -8.47 -11.83 18.09
C GLY A 382 -8.84 -11.48 19.55
N PRO A 383 -10.08 -11.05 19.82
CA PRO A 383 -10.53 -10.73 21.18
C PRO A 383 -10.57 -11.96 22.09
N HIS A 384 -10.17 -11.78 23.35
CA HIS A 384 -10.20 -12.80 24.40
C HIS A 384 -10.89 -12.26 25.66
N GLU A 385 -11.43 -13.15 26.52
CA GLU A 385 -12.08 -12.70 27.76
C GLU A 385 -11.13 -11.86 28.64
N ASN A 386 -9.83 -12.15 28.61
CA ASN A 386 -8.83 -11.38 29.36
C ASN A 386 -8.71 -9.92 28.90
N ASP A 387 -9.17 -9.56 27.69
CA ASP A 387 -9.15 -8.18 27.20
C ASP A 387 -10.21 -7.32 27.88
N TYR A 388 -11.35 -7.93 28.20
CA TYR A 388 -12.42 -7.28 28.96
C TYR A 388 -12.20 -7.43 30.46
N LYS A 389 -11.80 -8.61 30.94
CA LYS A 389 -11.64 -8.90 32.37
C LYS A 389 -10.68 -7.92 33.04
N PHE A 390 -9.51 -7.67 32.45
CA PHE A 390 -8.52 -6.77 33.04
C PHE A 390 -9.02 -5.32 33.07
N ALA A 391 -9.65 -4.85 31.98
CA ALA A 391 -10.25 -3.53 31.94
C ALA A 391 -11.42 -3.39 32.93
N ARG A 392 -12.26 -4.43 33.06
CA ARG A 392 -13.41 -4.49 33.97
C ARG A 392 -12.97 -4.42 35.42
N GLU A 393 -12.01 -5.26 35.81
CA GLU A 393 -11.53 -5.32 37.18
C GLU A 393 -10.70 -4.09 37.55
N PHE A 394 -9.94 -3.53 36.59
CA PHE A 394 -9.33 -2.22 36.77
C PHE A 394 -10.38 -1.15 37.06
N TYR A 395 -11.39 -1.01 36.20
CA TYR A 395 -12.46 -0.03 36.38
C TYR A 395 -13.16 -0.19 37.74
N ALA A 396 -13.49 -1.44 38.10
CA ALA A 396 -14.22 -1.76 39.32
C ALA A 396 -13.41 -1.48 40.61
N VAL A 397 -12.09 -1.64 40.56
CA VAL A 397 -11.24 -1.43 41.75
C VAL A 397 -10.83 0.04 41.92
N LEU A 398 -10.93 0.90 40.90
CA LEU A 398 -10.50 2.30 40.96
C LEU A 398 -11.05 3.10 42.17
N PRO A 399 -12.32 2.97 42.58
CA PRO A 399 -12.83 3.70 43.75
C PRO A 399 -12.14 3.33 45.07
N GLU A 400 -11.74 2.06 45.23
CA GLU A 400 -11.01 1.54 46.40
C GLU A 400 -9.51 1.77 46.26
N PHE A 401 -8.97 1.54 45.07
CA PHE A 401 -7.54 1.63 44.76
C PHE A 401 -7.04 3.07 44.70
N ARG A 402 -7.90 4.02 44.31
CA ARG A 402 -7.60 5.46 44.20
C ARG A 402 -8.65 6.29 44.92
N SER A 403 -9.73 6.63 44.23
CA SER A 403 -10.88 7.35 44.76
C SER A 403 -12.01 7.32 43.74
N GLN A 404 -13.24 7.53 44.20
CA GLN A 404 -14.38 7.72 43.29
C GLN A 404 -14.16 8.89 42.34
N GLU A 405 -13.57 9.99 42.84
CA GLU A 405 -13.30 11.20 42.06
C GLU A 405 -12.32 10.94 40.90
N PHE A 406 -11.29 10.11 41.12
CA PHE A 406 -10.35 9.69 40.09
C PHE A 406 -11.06 8.94 38.96
N GLN A 407 -11.93 7.98 39.31
CA GLN A 407 -12.74 7.24 38.35
C GLN A 407 -13.69 8.18 37.58
N ASP A 408 -14.32 9.13 38.28
CA ASP A 408 -15.24 10.10 37.70
C ASP A 408 -14.55 11.00 36.67
N ARG A 409 -13.34 11.51 36.98
CA ARG A 409 -12.53 12.30 36.04
C ARG A 409 -12.14 11.50 34.80
N MET A 410 -11.70 10.24 34.97
CA MET A 410 -11.40 9.37 33.83
C MET A 410 -12.61 9.20 32.90
N VAL A 411 -13.79 8.91 33.48
CA VAL A 411 -15.04 8.77 32.69
C VAL A 411 -15.40 10.08 31.98
N GLN A 412 -15.25 11.23 32.65
CA GLN A 412 -15.47 12.54 32.02
C GLN A 412 -14.56 12.77 30.81
N GLU A 413 -13.28 12.46 30.91
CA GLU A 413 -12.30 12.65 29.84
C GLU A 413 -12.56 11.73 28.64
N ILE A 414 -12.93 10.47 28.91
CA ILE A 414 -13.43 9.54 27.88
C ILE A 414 -14.65 10.14 27.19
N SER A 415 -15.66 10.57 27.94
CA SER A 415 -16.89 11.14 27.38
C SER A 415 -16.66 12.39 26.55
N LYS A 416 -15.76 13.29 26.95
CA LYS A 416 -15.39 14.49 26.17
C LYS A 416 -14.76 14.13 24.82
N SER A 417 -13.95 13.08 24.78
CA SER A 417 -13.36 12.58 23.53
C SER A 417 -14.40 11.89 22.66
N VAL A 418 -15.21 10.99 23.24
CA VAL A 418 -16.28 10.26 22.54
C VAL A 418 -17.35 11.22 21.98
N ALA A 419 -17.69 12.30 22.68
CA ALA A 419 -18.64 13.32 22.23
C ALA A 419 -18.19 14.06 20.96
N GLN A 420 -16.90 14.02 20.61
CA GLN A 420 -16.36 14.60 19.37
C GLN A 420 -16.48 13.65 18.17
N THR A 421 -16.90 12.40 18.40
CA THR A 421 -17.04 11.39 17.35
C THR A 421 -18.43 11.40 16.73
N THR A 422 -18.54 10.86 15.52
CA THR A 422 -19.82 10.62 14.84
C THR A 422 -20.71 9.71 15.67
N ARG A 423 -22.04 9.86 15.51
CA ARG A 423 -23.02 9.02 16.22
C ARG A 423 -22.78 7.52 16.00
N ARG A 424 -22.35 7.12 14.79
CA ARG A 424 -22.02 5.71 14.47
C ARG A 424 -20.94 5.18 15.41
N ILE A 425 -19.84 5.92 15.55
CA ILE A 425 -18.70 5.53 16.38
C ILE A 425 -19.08 5.58 17.86
N ARG A 426 -19.79 6.62 18.32
CA ARG A 426 -20.30 6.68 19.72
C ARG A 426 -21.09 5.43 20.10
N MET A 427 -22.00 4.99 19.23
CA MET A 427 -22.80 3.79 19.48
C MET A 427 -21.94 2.51 19.54
N LYS A 428 -20.89 2.43 18.73
CA LYS A 428 -19.91 1.33 18.75
C LYS A 428 -19.14 1.33 20.08
N VAL A 429 -18.66 2.48 20.53
CA VAL A 429 -18.00 2.67 21.83
C VAL A 429 -18.89 2.22 23.00
N TYR A 430 -20.16 2.62 23.02
CA TYR A 430 -21.08 2.23 24.10
C TYR A 430 -21.25 0.70 24.16
N ARG A 431 -21.38 0.03 23.01
CA ARG A 431 -21.50 -1.43 22.94
C ARG A 431 -20.22 -2.12 23.41
N THR A 432 -19.05 -1.61 23.01
CA THR A 432 -17.76 -2.17 23.45
C THR A 432 -17.56 -2.00 24.96
N PHE A 433 -17.89 -0.83 25.52
CA PHE A 433 -17.80 -0.64 26.98
C PHE A 433 -18.82 -1.44 27.77
N GLU A 434 -19.95 -1.82 27.19
CA GLU A 434 -20.91 -2.73 27.84
C GLU A 434 -20.27 -4.09 28.13
N LEU A 435 -19.37 -4.57 27.24
CA LEU A 435 -18.60 -5.81 27.44
C LEU A 435 -17.57 -5.68 28.57
N VAL A 436 -17.08 -4.47 28.82
CA VAL A 436 -16.17 -4.15 29.93
C VAL A 436 -16.97 -4.06 31.22
N HIS A 437 -17.84 -3.05 31.35
CA HIS A 437 -18.65 -2.80 32.54
C HIS A 437 -19.91 -1.99 32.19
N PRO A 438 -21.13 -2.48 32.48
CA PRO A 438 -22.38 -1.79 32.13
C PRO A 438 -22.49 -0.35 32.67
N GLU A 439 -22.05 -0.13 33.91
CA GLU A 439 -22.04 1.21 34.50
C GLU A 439 -21.11 2.17 33.76
N LEU A 440 -19.94 1.70 33.30
CA LEU A 440 -19.00 2.51 32.52
C LEU A 440 -19.67 2.96 31.22
N ALA A 441 -20.26 2.01 30.48
CA ALA A 441 -20.97 2.30 29.24
C ALA A 441 -22.10 3.32 29.43
N GLN A 442 -22.92 3.12 30.47
CA GLN A 442 -24.03 4.02 30.79
C GLN A 442 -23.54 5.43 31.14
N ARG A 443 -22.50 5.55 31.98
CA ARG A 443 -21.95 6.84 32.39
C ARG A 443 -21.26 7.56 31.23
N VAL A 444 -20.50 6.83 30.41
CA VAL A 444 -19.86 7.43 29.22
C VAL A 444 -20.92 7.96 28.27
N ARG A 445 -21.97 7.17 28.02
CA ARG A 445 -23.11 7.53 27.16
C ARG A 445 -23.87 8.74 27.66
N SER A 446 -24.23 8.77 28.95
CA SER A 446 -25.02 9.87 29.51
C SER A 446 -24.30 11.21 29.41
N ILE A 447 -23.00 11.24 29.72
CA ILE A 447 -22.19 12.46 29.66
C ILE A 447 -21.92 12.86 28.20
N ALA A 448 -21.55 11.91 27.33
CA ALA A 448 -21.21 12.22 25.95
C ALA A 448 -22.42 12.75 25.17
N GLU A 449 -23.60 12.13 25.29
CA GLU A 449 -24.81 12.63 24.61
C GLU A 449 -25.29 13.96 25.19
N ARG A 450 -25.07 14.22 26.50
CA ARG A 450 -25.33 15.54 27.08
C ARG A 450 -24.44 16.62 26.46
N ILE A 451 -23.13 16.36 26.32
CA ILE A 451 -22.18 17.30 25.68
C ILE A 451 -22.59 17.58 24.24
N VAL A 452 -23.01 16.55 23.49
CA VAL A 452 -23.48 16.69 22.11
C VAL A 452 -24.73 17.57 22.06
N ALA A 453 -25.73 17.29 22.91
CA ALA A 453 -26.95 18.08 22.97
C ALA A 453 -26.70 19.55 23.37
N GLU A 454 -25.79 19.81 24.31
CA GLU A 454 -25.39 21.17 24.71
C GLU A 454 -24.71 21.92 23.55
N ARG A 455 -23.85 21.25 22.77
CA ARG A 455 -23.20 21.83 21.58
C ARG A 455 -24.21 22.14 20.47
N GLU A 456 -25.15 21.23 20.21
CA GLU A 456 -26.23 21.43 19.23
C GLU A 456 -27.16 22.58 19.66
N ALA A 457 -27.49 22.69 20.95
CA ALA A 457 -28.26 23.80 21.50
C ALA A 457 -27.50 25.14 21.39
N ALA A 458 -26.19 25.17 21.68
CA ALA A 458 -25.37 26.37 21.55
C ALA A 458 -25.24 26.83 20.09
N ALA A 459 -25.10 25.91 19.14
CA ALA A 459 -25.12 26.21 17.71
C ALA A 459 -26.46 26.84 17.28
N ASN A 460 -27.58 26.35 17.81
CA ASN A 460 -28.92 26.89 17.53
C ASN A 460 -29.16 28.28 18.17
N ILE A 461 -28.53 28.59 19.31
CA ILE A 461 -28.62 29.93 19.95
C ILE A 461 -27.77 30.95 19.18
N HIS A 462 -26.60 30.55 18.68
CA HIS A 462 -25.73 31.44 17.89
C HIS A 462 -26.37 31.85 16.56
N ASP A 463 -27.24 31.01 15.99
CA ASP A 463 -28.01 31.29 14.77
C ASP A 463 -29.20 32.25 15.00
N LEU A 464 -29.66 32.41 16.26
CA LEU A 464 -30.69 33.39 16.65
C LEU A 464 -30.10 34.78 16.95
N GLY A 465 -28.83 34.87 17.34
CA GLY A 465 -28.14 36.14 17.67
C GLY A 465 -27.66 36.95 16.45
N THR A 466 -27.39 36.29 15.33
CA THR A 466 -26.97 36.93 14.06
C THR A 466 -28.12 37.55 13.26
N SER A 467 -29.37 37.38 13.70
CA SER A 467 -30.56 37.96 13.05
C SER A 467 -30.88 39.41 13.49
N ALA A 468 -30.16 40.01 14.45
CA ALA A 468 -30.52 41.29 15.07
C ALA A 468 -29.77 42.54 14.55
N ARG A 469 -28.90 42.43 13.54
CA ARG A 469 -28.24 43.60 12.93
C ARG A 469 -28.18 43.47 11.43
N LEU A 470 -29.22 43.96 10.76
CA LEU A 470 -29.20 44.69 9.48
C LEU A 470 -30.65 44.87 9.01
N HIS A 471 -31.22 46.03 9.30
CA HIS A 471 -32.48 46.53 8.75
C HIS A 471 -32.19 47.88 8.11
N VAL A 472 -32.06 47.92 6.78
CA VAL A 472 -32.52 49.04 5.94
C VAL A 472 -32.84 48.49 4.53
N GLY A 473 -34.08 48.66 4.07
CA GLY A 473 -34.37 48.96 2.66
C GLY A 473 -35.13 47.94 1.80
N TYR A 474 -36.47 48.10 1.75
CA TYR A 474 -37.43 47.72 0.69
C TYR A 474 -37.89 46.25 0.52
N GLY A 475 -39.22 46.06 0.56
CA GLY A 475 -39.97 44.79 0.36
C GLY A 475 -40.60 44.69 -1.03
N PRO A 476 -41.78 44.05 -1.23
CA PRO A 476 -42.38 42.87 -0.60
C PRO A 476 -42.81 41.78 -1.63
N SER A 477 -42.84 40.48 -1.25
CA SER A 477 -43.97 39.53 -1.46
C SER A 477 -43.60 38.04 -1.64
N ARG A 478 -44.06 37.21 -0.68
CA ARG A 478 -44.61 35.82 -0.72
C ARG A 478 -43.80 34.63 -1.31
N PRO A 479 -44.12 33.36 -0.96
CA PRO A 479 -44.28 32.77 0.38
C PRO A 479 -43.52 31.42 0.54
N VAL A 480 -43.18 31.09 1.80
CA VAL A 480 -43.04 29.74 2.39
C VAL A 480 -42.84 28.55 1.43
N ARG A 481 -41.60 28.34 0.94
CA ARG A 481 -41.18 27.04 0.39
C ARG A 481 -39.66 26.83 0.38
N GLU A 482 -38.96 27.12 1.47
CA GLU A 482 -37.47 27.03 1.45
C GLU A 482 -36.76 26.72 2.77
N ARG A 483 -37.40 25.98 3.69
CA ARG A 483 -36.77 25.55 4.97
C ARG A 483 -36.30 24.09 5.03
N ILE A 484 -36.25 23.37 3.91
CA ILE A 484 -35.76 21.97 3.84
C ILE A 484 -34.56 21.82 2.86
N LEU A 485 -33.76 22.87 2.65
CA LEU A 485 -32.62 22.85 1.71
C LEU A 485 -31.29 23.40 2.26
N ARG A 486 -31.07 23.40 3.59
CA ARG A 486 -29.80 23.88 4.19
C ARG A 486 -29.11 22.90 5.14
N MET A 487 -29.07 21.63 4.77
CA MET A 487 -27.99 20.75 5.19
C MET A 487 -27.50 20.07 3.90
N TRP A 488 -26.18 20.07 3.68
CA TRP A 488 -25.49 19.54 2.48
C TRP A 488 -25.42 20.51 1.29
N ASN A 489 -24.61 21.56 1.43
CA ASN A 489 -24.02 22.29 0.31
C ASN A 489 -22.67 22.90 0.78
N VAL A 490 -21.57 22.22 0.48
CA VAL A 490 -20.27 22.87 0.27
C VAL A 490 -20.02 22.64 -1.22
N ASP A 491 -19.79 23.73 -1.94
CA ASP A 491 -19.80 23.89 -3.40
C ASP A 491 -21.18 24.11 -4.01
N GLY A 492 -21.50 25.38 -4.26
CA GLY A 492 -22.68 25.77 -5.01
C GLY A 492 -22.59 25.30 -6.46
N ASP A 493 -23.26 24.20 -6.77
CA ASP A 493 -23.72 23.82 -8.11
C ASP A 493 -25.18 23.34 -8.04
N PRO A 494 -26.01 23.56 -9.07
CA PRO A 494 -27.43 23.25 -9.04
C PRO A 494 -27.71 21.74 -9.23
N ILE A 495 -28.71 21.25 -8.49
CA ILE A 495 -29.58 20.08 -8.72
C ILE A 495 -28.94 18.84 -9.42
N PRO A 496 -28.74 17.70 -8.70
CA PRO A 496 -28.23 16.44 -9.26
C PRO A 496 -29.07 15.77 -10.36
N SER A 497 -30.27 16.28 -10.68
CA SER A 497 -31.15 15.69 -11.72
C SER A 497 -30.65 15.91 -13.15
N LEU A 498 -29.65 16.79 -13.36
CA LEU A 498 -29.14 17.17 -14.67
C LEU A 498 -27.79 16.53 -15.07
N LEU A 499 -27.11 15.81 -14.16
CA LEU A 499 -25.69 15.44 -14.35
C LEU A 499 -25.41 14.04 -14.91
N PHE A 500 -26.39 13.15 -14.95
CA PHE A 500 -26.40 12.17 -16.03
C PHE A 500 -27.08 12.90 -17.18
N GLN A 501 -26.39 13.52 -18.13
CA GLN A 501 -27.02 13.58 -19.46
C GLN A 501 -27.08 12.12 -19.85
N GLY A 502 -28.26 11.51 -19.81
CA GLY A 502 -28.48 10.18 -20.35
C GLY A 502 -27.86 10.22 -21.74
N GLY A 503 -26.76 9.50 -21.91
CA GLY A 503 -26.12 9.26 -23.19
C GLY A 503 -27.10 8.43 -24.00
N GLY A 504 -28.18 9.05 -24.44
CA GLY A 504 -28.95 8.54 -25.55
C GLY A 504 -27.99 8.45 -26.71
N CYS A 505 -28.08 7.35 -27.46
CA CYS A 505 -27.23 7.08 -28.61
C CYS A 505 -27.27 8.27 -29.58
N LYS A 506 -26.26 9.15 -29.47
CA LYS A 506 -26.09 10.29 -30.36
C LYS A 506 -25.44 9.76 -31.63
N GLY A 507 -26.27 9.28 -32.55
CA GLY A 507 -25.75 8.74 -33.80
C GLY A 507 -26.77 7.98 -34.66
N VAL A 508 -27.95 8.54 -34.92
CA VAL A 508 -28.75 8.15 -36.09
C VAL A 508 -29.36 9.41 -36.70
N VAL A 509 -29.16 9.56 -38.02
CA VAL A 509 -29.66 10.61 -38.93
C VAL A 509 -31.13 11.02 -38.63
N PRO A 510 -31.51 12.31 -38.71
CA PRO A 510 -32.89 12.73 -38.50
C PRO A 510 -33.79 12.12 -39.57
N VAL A 511 -34.72 11.26 -39.15
CA VAL A 511 -35.88 10.88 -39.98
C VAL A 511 -37.04 11.74 -39.50
N ASP A 512 -37.69 12.45 -40.42
CA ASP A 512 -38.86 13.29 -40.19
C ASP A 512 -39.92 12.59 -39.33
N ILE A 513 -40.28 13.21 -38.20
CA ILE A 513 -41.25 12.70 -37.22
C ILE A 513 -42.67 13.16 -37.58
N ASP A 514 -43.14 12.86 -38.80
CA ASP A 514 -44.55 13.04 -39.16
C ASP A 514 -45.28 11.76 -39.57
N LEU A 515 -44.63 10.60 -39.55
CA LEU A 515 -45.25 9.33 -39.94
C LEU A 515 -44.71 8.14 -39.13
N ILE A 516 -45.20 7.91 -37.90
CA ILE A 516 -45.38 6.56 -37.33
C ILE A 516 -46.53 6.63 -36.32
N THR A 517 -47.66 6.04 -36.71
CA THR A 517 -48.87 5.86 -35.90
C THR A 517 -48.99 4.40 -35.47
N SER A 518 -48.29 3.99 -34.41
CA SER A 518 -48.67 2.81 -33.63
C SER A 518 -48.05 2.83 -32.23
N GLU A 519 -48.88 2.63 -31.21
CA GLU A 519 -48.48 2.63 -29.78
C GLU A 519 -47.54 1.49 -29.39
N GLU A 520 -47.37 0.45 -30.22
CA GLU A 520 -46.51 -0.69 -29.90
C GLU A 520 -45.01 -0.43 -30.16
N ALA A 521 -44.64 0.64 -30.89
CA ALA A 521 -43.23 0.99 -31.12
C ALA A 521 -42.62 1.88 -30.01
N TRP A 522 -43.42 2.36 -29.06
CA TRP A 522 -42.98 3.26 -27.99
C TRP A 522 -42.40 2.56 -26.76
N PHE A 523 -42.73 1.28 -26.53
CA PHE A 523 -42.37 0.60 -25.27
C PHE A 523 -40.94 0.04 -25.18
N ASP A 524 -40.26 -0.18 -26.32
CA ASP A 524 -38.89 -0.75 -26.32
C ASP A 524 -37.76 0.30 -26.34
N PHE A 525 -38.07 1.60 -26.44
CA PHE A 525 -37.05 2.63 -26.73
C PHE A 525 -36.60 3.50 -25.53
N LEU A 526 -37.18 3.34 -24.33
CA LEU A 526 -36.95 4.25 -23.18
C LEU A 526 -36.67 3.56 -21.83
N ARG A 527 -35.91 2.45 -21.79
CA ARG A 527 -35.42 1.87 -20.52
C ARG A 527 -34.15 2.57 -19.97
N VAL A 528 -34.11 3.90 -19.92
CA VAL A 528 -33.10 4.61 -19.11
C VAL A 528 -33.80 5.20 -17.89
N THR A 529 -33.99 4.37 -16.86
CA THR A 529 -34.39 4.89 -15.55
C THR A 529 -33.12 5.39 -14.86
N ARG A 530 -32.91 6.72 -14.86
CA ARG A 530 -31.83 7.30 -14.05
C ARG A 530 -32.14 7.06 -12.58
N PRO A 531 -31.19 6.54 -11.77
CA PRO A 531 -31.46 6.34 -10.36
C PRO A 531 -31.73 7.68 -9.68
N LEU A 532 -32.81 7.74 -8.91
CA LEU A 532 -33.10 8.86 -8.02
C LEU A 532 -32.05 8.94 -6.92
N TRP A 533 -31.90 10.10 -6.30
CA TRP A 533 -30.98 10.28 -5.18
C TRP A 533 -31.23 9.28 -4.04
N THR A 534 -32.49 8.96 -3.75
CA THR A 534 -32.84 7.96 -2.73
C THR A 534 -32.34 6.56 -3.09
N GLN A 535 -32.38 6.19 -4.38
CA GLN A 535 -31.86 4.92 -4.86
C GLN A 535 -30.33 4.86 -4.83
N TRP A 536 -29.66 5.97 -5.11
CA TRP A 536 -28.21 6.10 -4.89
C TRP A 536 -27.84 5.98 -3.40
N ALA A 537 -28.63 6.58 -2.51
CA ALA A 537 -28.41 6.49 -1.06
C ALA A 537 -28.65 5.06 -0.52
N GLU A 538 -29.70 4.38 -0.99
CA GLU A 538 -29.96 2.96 -0.68
C GLU A 538 -28.82 2.07 -1.19
N PHE A 539 -28.35 2.30 -2.41
CA PHE A 539 -27.22 1.57 -2.97
C PHE A 539 -25.95 1.82 -2.15
N ASN A 540 -25.65 3.06 -1.80
CA ASN A 540 -24.50 3.38 -0.95
C ASN A 540 -24.56 2.63 0.39
N ALA A 541 -25.75 2.56 1.01
CA ALA A 541 -25.94 1.78 2.23
C ALA A 541 -25.72 0.28 2.01
N SER A 542 -26.13 -0.29 0.87
CA SER A 542 -25.88 -1.70 0.54
C SER A 542 -24.41 -2.03 0.29
N VAL A 543 -23.58 -1.02 0.01
CA VAL A 543 -22.13 -1.17 -0.15
C VAL A 543 -21.35 -0.53 1.01
N ASN A 544 -21.95 -0.52 2.21
CA ASN A 544 -21.31 -0.06 3.45
C ASN A 544 -20.81 1.40 3.46
N GLY A 545 -21.33 2.25 2.59
CA GLY A 545 -20.87 3.63 2.46
C GLY A 545 -19.68 3.79 1.50
N HIS A 546 -19.26 2.74 0.79
CA HIS A 546 -18.10 2.74 -0.12
C HIS A 546 -18.40 3.30 -1.52
N LEU A 547 -19.58 3.89 -1.76
CA LEU A 547 -19.86 4.61 -2.99
C LEU A 547 -19.26 6.02 -2.92
N GLU A 548 -18.35 6.32 -3.83
CA GLU A 548 -17.60 7.57 -3.90
C GLU A 548 -17.92 8.30 -5.21
N ARG A 549 -18.06 9.63 -5.15
CA ARG A 549 -18.15 10.48 -6.34
C ARG A 549 -16.75 10.77 -6.84
N LEU A 550 -16.42 10.32 -8.04
CA LEU A 550 -15.10 10.53 -8.61
C LEU A 550 -15.02 11.82 -9.42
N ARG A 551 -13.82 12.42 -9.42
CA ARG A 551 -13.43 13.60 -10.20
C ARG A 551 -12.01 13.40 -10.70
N PRO A 552 -11.62 13.97 -11.85
CA PRO A 552 -10.22 13.90 -12.26
C PRO A 552 -9.30 14.41 -11.16
N VAL A 553 -8.27 13.65 -10.80
CA VAL A 553 -7.34 14.02 -9.72
C VAL A 553 -6.70 15.39 -9.96
N ALA A 554 -6.44 15.74 -11.23
CA ALA A 554 -5.89 17.02 -11.63
C ALA A 554 -6.80 18.22 -11.38
N ARG A 555 -8.08 18.03 -11.01
CA ARG A 555 -9.04 19.13 -10.78
C ARG A 555 -8.55 20.16 -9.76
N VAL A 556 -7.82 19.73 -8.74
CA VAL A 556 -7.24 20.63 -7.72
C VAL A 556 -6.18 21.58 -8.28
N CYS A 557 -5.69 21.34 -9.51
CA CYS A 557 -4.76 22.20 -10.21
C CYS A 557 -5.46 23.20 -11.15
N HIS A 558 -6.80 23.24 -11.22
CA HIS A 558 -7.56 24.05 -12.17
C HIS A 558 -8.63 24.92 -11.50
N ASP A 559 -8.83 26.14 -12.00
CA ASP A 559 -9.93 27.00 -11.58
C ASP A 559 -11.30 26.38 -11.94
N PRO A 560 -12.34 26.57 -11.12
CA PRO A 560 -12.38 27.34 -9.86
C PRO A 560 -11.96 26.55 -8.62
N PHE A 561 -11.52 25.30 -8.78
CA PHE A 561 -11.22 24.38 -7.67
C PHE A 561 -9.73 24.34 -7.31
N TYR A 562 -8.98 25.35 -7.75
CA TYR A 562 -7.55 25.42 -7.58
C TYR A 562 -7.20 25.51 -6.09
N ASP A 563 -6.43 24.52 -5.62
CA ASP A 563 -5.84 24.48 -4.29
C ASP A 563 -4.34 24.23 -4.45
N VAL A 564 -3.54 25.20 -4.00
CA VAL A 564 -2.08 25.16 -4.16
C VAL A 564 -1.45 23.96 -3.45
N ALA A 565 -1.88 23.62 -2.24
CA ALA A 565 -1.28 22.54 -1.46
C ALA A 565 -1.67 21.17 -2.03
N ALA A 566 -2.94 21.01 -2.44
CA ALA A 566 -3.41 19.79 -3.08
C ALA A 566 -2.79 19.60 -4.47
N CYS A 567 -2.62 20.68 -5.25
CA CYS A 567 -1.94 20.63 -6.53
C CYS A 567 -0.45 20.29 -6.36
N ASP A 568 0.26 20.91 -5.41
CA ASP A 568 1.67 20.60 -5.12
C ASP A 568 1.86 19.14 -4.65
N PHE A 569 0.93 18.63 -3.85
CA PHE A 569 0.91 17.22 -3.46
C PHE A 569 0.70 16.32 -4.68
N LEU A 570 -0.30 16.64 -5.50
CA LEU A 570 -0.59 15.88 -6.71
C LEU A 570 0.58 15.89 -7.70
N GLN A 571 1.27 17.02 -7.88
CA GLN A 571 2.44 17.09 -8.75
C GLN A 571 3.55 16.12 -8.32
N LYS A 572 3.69 15.86 -7.01
CA LYS A 572 4.63 14.87 -6.47
C LYS A 572 4.11 13.44 -6.62
N MET A 573 2.83 13.21 -6.35
CA MET A 573 2.24 11.87 -6.34
C MET A 573 1.80 11.37 -7.72
N ALA A 574 1.60 12.25 -8.69
CA ALA A 574 1.20 11.90 -10.05
C ALA A 574 2.25 11.05 -10.79
N GLY A 575 3.49 11.01 -10.29
CA GLY A 575 4.52 10.10 -10.76
C GLY A 575 4.53 8.73 -10.08
N ASP A 576 3.90 8.59 -8.92
CA ASP A 576 3.95 7.37 -8.11
C ASP A 576 2.92 6.35 -8.60
N SER A 577 3.42 5.24 -9.16
CA SER A 577 2.56 4.18 -9.70
C SER A 577 1.75 3.45 -8.63
N GLY A 578 2.21 3.41 -7.37
CA GLY A 578 1.51 2.78 -6.26
C GLY A 578 0.33 3.65 -5.81
N TRP A 579 0.56 4.95 -5.67
CA TRP A 579 -0.50 5.91 -5.42
C TRP A 579 -1.55 5.87 -6.53
N ARG A 580 -1.15 5.98 -7.80
CA ARG A 580 -2.07 5.88 -8.95
C ARG A 580 -2.88 4.58 -8.96
N ALA A 581 -2.25 3.45 -8.61
CA ALA A 581 -2.95 2.17 -8.53
C ALA A 581 -4.06 2.20 -7.46
N SER A 582 -3.78 2.85 -6.33
CA SER A 582 -4.71 2.94 -5.19
C SER A 582 -5.84 3.96 -5.34
N GLN A 583 -5.69 4.96 -6.21
CA GLN A 583 -6.68 6.02 -6.39
C GLN A 583 -7.76 5.62 -7.41
N PRO A 584 -9.05 5.54 -7.06
CA PRO A 584 -10.11 5.12 -7.98
C PRO A 584 -10.30 6.05 -9.20
N ASP A 585 -9.79 7.28 -9.15
CA ASP A 585 -9.92 8.36 -10.14
C ASP A 585 -8.63 8.70 -10.90
N ALA A 586 -7.56 7.91 -10.76
CA ALA A 586 -6.30 8.08 -11.52
C ALA A 586 -5.91 6.79 -12.24
N LEU A 587 -5.43 6.82 -13.48
CA LEU A 587 -4.88 5.63 -14.16
C LEU A 587 -3.35 5.64 -14.14
N GLN A 588 -2.69 4.55 -14.52
CA GLN A 588 -1.21 4.54 -14.60
C GLN A 588 -0.68 5.45 -15.72
N THR A 589 -1.48 5.64 -16.76
CA THR A 589 -1.21 6.52 -17.89
C THR A 589 -2.36 7.51 -18.04
N TRP A 590 -2.05 8.80 -18.09
CA TRP A 590 -3.07 9.86 -18.21
C TRP A 590 -3.86 9.77 -19.52
N ILE A 591 -3.31 9.07 -20.54
CA ILE A 591 -3.89 8.90 -21.87
C ILE A 591 -5.34 8.42 -21.78
N TRP A 592 -5.66 7.57 -20.81
CA TRP A 592 -6.98 6.96 -20.64
C TRP A 592 -7.83 7.63 -19.55
N GLU A 593 -7.32 8.67 -18.90
CA GLU A 593 -8.10 9.60 -18.07
C GLU A 593 -8.83 10.62 -18.95
N SER A 594 -8.26 10.93 -20.12
CA SER A 594 -8.76 11.90 -21.09
C SER A 594 -9.52 11.27 -22.25
N GLY A 595 -10.45 12.02 -22.84
CA GLY A 595 -11.14 11.67 -24.09
C GLY A 595 -10.30 11.97 -25.34
N GLN A 596 -10.96 12.20 -26.48
CA GLN A 596 -10.31 12.56 -27.75
C GLN A 596 -10.42 14.05 -28.07
N GLY A 597 -11.30 14.80 -27.38
CA GLY A 597 -11.46 16.25 -27.55
C GLY A 597 -10.82 17.09 -26.44
N VAL A 598 -10.54 18.35 -26.75
CA VAL A 598 -10.02 19.33 -25.78
C VAL A 598 -10.93 19.52 -24.55
N ASN A 599 -12.25 19.39 -24.75
CA ASN A 599 -13.25 19.47 -23.67
C ASN A 599 -13.41 18.16 -22.87
N GLU A 600 -12.47 17.23 -23.01
CA GLU A 600 -12.48 15.92 -22.33
C GLU A 600 -11.16 15.67 -21.60
N THR A 601 -10.47 16.74 -21.20
CA THR A 601 -9.14 16.69 -20.59
C THR A 601 -9.09 17.36 -19.22
N CYS A 602 -8.16 16.90 -18.39
CA CYS A 602 -7.77 17.55 -17.15
C CYS A 602 -6.34 17.11 -16.79
N PHE A 603 -5.34 17.92 -17.13
CA PHE A 603 -3.92 17.56 -16.96
C PHE A 603 -3.32 18.24 -15.74
N VAL A 604 -2.46 17.54 -15.01
CA VAL A 604 -1.78 18.08 -13.81
C VAL A 604 -0.89 19.28 -14.16
N GLN A 605 -0.27 19.27 -15.34
CA GLN A 605 0.69 20.30 -15.79
C GLN A 605 0.06 21.39 -16.67
N ALA A 606 -1.24 21.33 -16.96
CA ALA A 606 -1.89 22.37 -17.75
C ALA A 606 -1.99 23.69 -16.96
N ASP A 607 -2.10 24.80 -17.67
CA ASP A 607 -2.28 26.11 -17.05
C ASP A 607 -3.50 26.10 -16.13
N LYS A 608 -3.37 26.73 -14.96
CA LYS A 608 -4.44 26.79 -13.93
C LYS A 608 -5.80 27.26 -14.47
N SER A 609 -5.81 28.15 -15.47
CA SER A 609 -7.03 28.68 -16.09
C SER A 609 -7.68 27.72 -17.09
N SER A 610 -7.02 26.60 -17.40
CA SER A 610 -7.57 25.55 -18.24
C SER A 610 -8.78 24.92 -17.57
N ARG A 611 -9.82 24.64 -18.35
CA ARG A 611 -10.99 23.96 -17.81
C ARG A 611 -10.67 22.49 -17.59
N CYS A 612 -10.79 22.03 -16.36
CA CYS A 612 -10.74 20.60 -16.03
C CYS A 612 -12.08 19.94 -16.32
N HIS A 613 -12.10 19.05 -17.30
CA HIS A 613 -13.26 18.25 -17.68
C HIS A 613 -13.19 16.82 -17.12
N GLN A 614 -14.34 16.17 -16.94
CA GLN A 614 -14.43 14.81 -16.39
C GLN A 614 -13.64 13.77 -17.23
N GLY A 615 -13.55 13.97 -18.54
CA GLY A 615 -12.88 13.05 -19.46
C GLY A 615 -13.51 11.64 -19.38
N ARG A 616 -12.65 10.63 -19.28
CA ARG A 616 -13.05 9.22 -19.17
C ARG A 616 -13.12 8.71 -17.73
N ILE A 617 -12.83 9.56 -16.74
CA ILE A 617 -12.95 9.16 -15.32
C ILE A 617 -14.42 8.85 -15.02
N PRO A 618 -14.74 7.66 -14.49
CA PRO A 618 -16.11 7.30 -14.10
C PRO A 618 -16.72 8.34 -13.16
N PHE A 619 -18.05 8.42 -13.09
CA PHE A 619 -18.69 9.40 -12.21
C PHE A 619 -18.80 8.94 -10.78
N TYR A 620 -18.98 7.64 -10.59
CA TYR A 620 -19.04 7.02 -9.29
C TYR A 620 -18.18 5.77 -9.28
N SER A 621 -17.65 5.44 -8.11
CA SER A 621 -16.93 4.19 -7.89
C SER A 621 -17.38 3.56 -6.60
N VAL A 622 -17.49 2.24 -6.58
CA VAL A 622 -17.51 1.46 -5.34
C VAL A 622 -16.14 0.84 -5.18
N THR A 623 -15.39 1.28 -4.16
CA THR A 623 -14.11 0.65 -3.81
C THR A 623 -14.40 -0.54 -2.90
N VAL A 624 -14.44 -1.73 -3.50
CA VAL A 624 -15.03 -2.93 -2.88
C VAL A 624 -14.06 -3.63 -1.93
N GLU A 625 -14.58 -4.08 -0.80
CA GLU A 625 -13.86 -4.87 0.22
C GLU A 625 -14.42 -6.28 0.39
N SER A 626 -15.57 -6.58 -0.24
CA SER A 626 -16.27 -7.87 -0.11
C SER A 626 -16.94 -8.33 -1.40
N VAL A 627 -17.31 -9.61 -1.46
CA VAL A 627 -18.06 -10.20 -2.57
C VAL A 627 -19.45 -9.57 -2.66
N GLU A 628 -20.08 -9.35 -1.52
CA GLU A 628 -21.44 -8.82 -1.40
C GLU A 628 -21.56 -7.40 -1.96
N GLU A 629 -20.51 -6.58 -1.80
CA GLU A 629 -20.44 -5.25 -2.40
C GLU A 629 -20.35 -5.31 -3.92
N ILE A 630 -19.59 -6.27 -4.48
CA ILE A 630 -19.52 -6.50 -5.92
C ILE A 630 -20.89 -6.95 -6.45
N GLN A 631 -21.54 -7.91 -5.78
CA GLN A 631 -22.86 -8.40 -6.17
C GLN A 631 -23.89 -7.27 -6.15
N SER A 632 -23.91 -6.47 -5.09
CA SER A 632 -24.80 -5.31 -4.98
C SER A 632 -24.54 -4.29 -6.09
N SER A 633 -23.28 -4.01 -6.42
CA SER A 633 -22.89 -3.10 -7.50
C SER A 633 -23.31 -3.59 -8.88
N VAL A 634 -23.11 -4.87 -9.16
CA VAL A 634 -23.53 -5.52 -10.42
C VAL A 634 -25.05 -5.46 -10.58
N LEU A 635 -25.79 -5.82 -9.53
CA LEU A 635 -27.25 -5.80 -9.54
C LEU A 635 -27.80 -4.38 -9.68
N PHE A 636 -27.17 -3.39 -9.05
CA PHE A 636 -27.54 -2.00 -9.19
C PHE A 636 -27.29 -1.48 -10.62
N ALA A 637 -26.10 -1.72 -11.17
CA ALA A 637 -25.76 -1.33 -12.52
C ALA A 637 -26.72 -1.94 -13.55
N ARG A 638 -27.02 -3.24 -13.40
CA ARG A 638 -27.98 -3.95 -14.25
C ARG A 638 -29.40 -3.36 -14.12
N ARG A 639 -29.88 -3.14 -12.89
CA ARG A 639 -31.23 -2.61 -12.62
C ARG A 639 -31.48 -1.27 -13.31
N PHE A 640 -30.48 -0.39 -13.32
CA PHE A 640 -30.58 0.97 -13.86
C PHE A 640 -29.90 1.14 -15.22
N ASN A 641 -29.46 0.05 -15.84
CA ASN A 641 -28.77 0.02 -17.14
C ASN A 641 -27.58 1.01 -17.20
N LEU A 642 -26.72 0.96 -16.17
CA LEU A 642 -25.53 1.81 -16.08
C LEU A 642 -24.35 1.13 -16.77
N ARG A 643 -23.55 1.93 -17.49
CA ARG A 643 -22.24 1.49 -17.97
C ARG A 643 -21.37 1.10 -16.79
N LEU A 644 -20.98 -0.17 -16.74
CA LEU A 644 -20.13 -0.70 -15.67
C LEU A 644 -18.67 -0.76 -16.13
N ILE A 645 -17.76 -0.20 -15.33
CA ILE A 645 -16.31 -0.29 -15.50
C ILE A 645 -15.73 -1.11 -14.36
N ILE A 646 -14.89 -2.09 -14.69
CA ILE A 646 -14.17 -2.89 -13.70
C ILE A 646 -12.73 -2.41 -13.69
N ARG A 647 -12.28 -1.94 -12.53
CA ARG A 647 -10.96 -1.40 -12.37
C ARG A 647 -10.21 -2.13 -11.25
N ASN A 648 -8.99 -2.53 -11.57
CA ASN A 648 -8.01 -2.97 -10.59
C ASN A 648 -6.99 -1.83 -10.34
N THR A 649 -5.86 -1.82 -11.04
CA THR A 649 -4.75 -0.88 -10.77
C THR A 649 -4.62 0.27 -11.77
N GLY A 650 -5.47 0.34 -12.80
CA GLY A 650 -5.39 1.35 -13.86
C GLY A 650 -4.23 1.17 -14.85
N HIS A 651 -3.59 0.00 -14.89
CA HIS A 651 -2.46 -0.33 -15.79
C HIS A 651 -2.83 -0.52 -17.27
N ASP A 652 -4.13 -0.55 -17.59
CA ASP A 652 -4.58 -0.90 -18.93
C ASP A 652 -4.16 0.13 -19.99
N LEU A 653 -3.50 -0.34 -21.05
CA LEU A 653 -2.97 0.51 -22.12
C LEU A 653 -3.95 0.71 -23.30
N ALA A 654 -5.17 0.20 -23.20
CA ALA A 654 -6.22 0.34 -24.22
C ALA A 654 -7.49 1.07 -23.71
N GLY A 655 -7.44 1.62 -22.49
CA GLY A 655 -8.54 2.36 -21.87
C GLY A 655 -9.73 1.49 -21.44
N ARG A 656 -9.53 0.19 -21.18
CA ARG A 656 -10.58 -0.76 -20.75
C ARG A 656 -11.01 -0.61 -19.30
N SER A 657 -10.15 -0.02 -18.46
CA SER A 657 -10.40 0.17 -17.02
C SER A 657 -10.92 1.57 -16.66
N SER A 658 -11.41 2.30 -17.66
CA SER A 658 -11.91 3.68 -17.56
C SER A 658 -12.96 3.91 -18.64
N GLY A 659 -13.96 4.75 -18.37
CA GLY A 659 -15.04 5.02 -19.32
C GLY A 659 -15.91 6.18 -18.87
N ALA A 660 -16.27 7.05 -19.80
CA ALA A 660 -17.14 8.18 -19.54
C ALA A 660 -18.52 7.73 -19.04
N ASP A 661 -19.18 8.58 -18.25
CA ASP A 661 -20.57 8.41 -17.79
C ASP A 661 -20.89 7.06 -17.12
N SER A 662 -19.89 6.46 -16.47
CA SER A 662 -19.97 5.09 -15.94
C SER A 662 -19.98 5.00 -14.41
N LEU A 663 -20.41 3.82 -13.92
CA LEU A 663 -20.20 3.35 -12.54
C LEU A 663 -19.00 2.40 -12.54
N GLN A 664 -18.03 2.66 -11.67
CA GLN A 664 -16.85 1.83 -11.49
C GLN A 664 -17.00 0.88 -10.30
N ILE A 665 -16.48 -0.34 -10.46
CA ILE A 665 -16.16 -1.24 -9.36
C ILE A 665 -14.64 -1.31 -9.27
N HIS A 666 -14.09 -0.81 -8.17
CA HIS A 666 -12.66 -0.74 -7.93
C HIS A 666 -12.24 -1.85 -6.95
N THR A 667 -11.60 -2.90 -7.47
CA THR A 667 -11.28 -4.13 -6.72
C THR A 667 -10.01 -4.04 -5.88
N HIS A 668 -9.37 -2.88 -5.84
CA HIS A 668 -8.03 -2.71 -5.25
C HIS A 668 -7.96 -3.01 -3.75
N ARG A 669 -9.07 -3.00 -2.98
CA ARG A 669 -9.01 -3.35 -1.55
C ARG A 669 -9.12 -4.85 -1.24
N LEU A 670 -9.31 -5.70 -2.25
CA LEU A 670 -9.32 -7.17 -2.09
C LEU A 670 -7.88 -7.73 -2.02
N GLN A 671 -7.24 -7.57 -0.86
CA GLN A 671 -5.79 -7.77 -0.64
C GLN A 671 -5.41 -9.14 -0.01
N ASP A 672 -6.35 -10.07 0.09
CA ASP A 672 -6.10 -11.38 0.73
C ASP A 672 -5.10 -12.23 -0.06
N VAL A 673 -4.20 -12.91 0.66
CA VAL A 673 -3.25 -13.87 0.09
C VAL A 673 -3.19 -15.10 1.00
N ALA A 674 -3.33 -16.30 0.42
CA ALA A 674 -3.25 -17.56 1.14
C ALA A 674 -2.37 -18.56 0.39
N PHE A 675 -1.32 -19.08 1.04
CA PHE A 675 -0.44 -20.09 0.49
C PHE A 675 -0.92 -21.50 0.84
N HIS A 676 -0.77 -22.42 -0.12
CA HIS A 676 -1.19 -23.80 -0.02
C HIS A 676 -0.01 -24.72 -0.33
N GLN A 677 0.27 -25.66 0.56
CA GLN A 677 1.26 -26.70 0.27
C GLN A 677 0.73 -27.73 -0.72
N ASP A 678 -0.56 -28.06 -0.61
CA ASP A 678 -1.22 -28.96 -1.54
C ASP A 678 -2.67 -28.53 -1.78
N PHE A 679 -2.87 -27.73 -2.83
CA PHE A 679 -4.16 -27.12 -3.12
C PHE A 679 -5.12 -28.14 -3.76
N ILE A 680 -6.33 -28.23 -3.22
CA ILE A 680 -7.42 -29.05 -3.77
C ILE A 680 -8.48 -28.10 -4.33
N PRO A 681 -8.64 -28.00 -5.68
CA PRO A 681 -9.67 -27.17 -6.28
C PRO A 681 -11.08 -27.61 -5.90
N SER A 682 -12.01 -26.66 -5.85
CA SER A 682 -13.41 -26.92 -5.51
C SER A 682 -14.06 -27.92 -6.49
N GLY A 683 -14.58 -29.03 -5.95
CA GLY A 683 -15.16 -30.12 -6.76
C GLY A 683 -14.15 -31.18 -7.23
N SER A 684 -12.88 -31.05 -6.85
CA SER A 684 -11.85 -32.08 -7.00
C SER A 684 -11.62 -32.81 -5.67
N ASN A 685 -11.18 -34.07 -5.75
CA ASN A 685 -10.55 -34.80 -4.64
C ASN A 685 -9.05 -35.05 -4.90
N VAL A 686 -8.52 -34.48 -5.99
CA VAL A 686 -7.14 -34.67 -6.42
C VAL A 686 -6.35 -33.40 -6.11
N PRO A 687 -5.30 -33.49 -5.29
CA PRO A 687 -4.39 -32.38 -5.03
C PRO A 687 -3.64 -31.91 -6.28
N MET A 688 -3.46 -30.60 -6.41
CA MET A 688 -2.75 -29.94 -7.52
C MET A 688 -1.36 -29.42 -7.12
N GLY A 689 -0.88 -29.70 -5.92
CA GLY A 689 0.42 -29.27 -5.41
C GLY A 689 0.42 -27.83 -4.87
N ARG A 690 1.63 -27.26 -4.73
CA ARG A 690 1.83 -25.94 -4.12
C ARG A 690 1.19 -24.83 -4.94
N ALA A 691 0.43 -23.97 -4.28
CA ALA A 691 -0.28 -22.87 -4.92
C ALA A 691 -0.42 -21.67 -3.98
N VAL A 692 -0.86 -20.55 -4.54
CA VAL A 692 -1.25 -19.34 -3.80
C VAL A 692 -2.59 -18.85 -4.31
N THR A 693 -3.53 -18.60 -3.40
CA THR A 693 -4.78 -17.89 -3.67
C THR A 693 -4.56 -16.40 -3.41
N VAL A 694 -4.92 -15.58 -4.39
CA VAL A 694 -4.62 -14.15 -4.42
C VAL A 694 -5.91 -13.38 -4.66
N GLY A 695 -6.18 -12.38 -3.84
CA GLY A 695 -7.30 -11.45 -4.00
C GLY A 695 -7.12 -10.53 -5.21
N ALA A 696 -8.22 -10.05 -5.77
CA ALA A 696 -8.22 -9.27 -7.00
C ALA A 696 -7.38 -7.99 -6.92
N GLY A 697 -7.25 -7.37 -5.74
CA GLY A 697 -6.55 -6.11 -5.55
C GLY A 697 -5.03 -6.24 -5.34
N VAL A 698 -4.53 -7.45 -5.12
CA VAL A 698 -3.10 -7.68 -4.87
C VAL A 698 -2.27 -7.34 -6.10
N VAL A 699 -1.22 -6.55 -5.89
CA VAL A 699 -0.26 -6.14 -6.93
C VAL A 699 0.98 -7.03 -6.94
N MET A 700 1.66 -7.09 -8.08
CA MET A 700 2.74 -8.02 -8.34
C MET A 700 3.90 -7.91 -7.34
N GLY A 701 4.31 -6.69 -6.99
CA GLY A 701 5.42 -6.43 -6.06
C GLY A 701 5.14 -6.94 -4.64
N ASP A 702 3.91 -6.77 -4.16
CA ASP A 702 3.47 -7.31 -2.86
C ASP A 702 3.42 -8.84 -2.89
N LEU A 703 2.89 -9.43 -3.98
CA LEU A 703 2.89 -10.89 -4.12
C LEU A 703 4.31 -11.46 -4.18
N TYR A 704 5.23 -10.85 -4.92
CA TYR A 704 6.63 -11.29 -4.96
C TYR A 704 7.30 -11.19 -3.59
N HIS A 705 7.06 -10.10 -2.86
CA HIS A 705 7.56 -9.94 -1.50
C HIS A 705 7.08 -11.07 -0.59
N ARG A 706 5.77 -11.37 -0.59
CA ARG A 706 5.18 -12.45 0.21
C ARG A 706 5.66 -13.84 -0.23
N CYS A 707 5.81 -14.08 -1.54
CA CYS A 707 6.34 -15.34 -2.07
C CYS A 707 7.79 -15.57 -1.63
N ALA A 708 8.63 -14.53 -1.64
CA ALA A 708 10.03 -14.63 -1.23
C ALA A 708 10.17 -15.04 0.24
N VAL A 709 9.27 -14.58 1.11
CA VAL A 709 9.18 -14.99 2.53
C VAL A 709 8.87 -16.49 2.64
N GLU A 710 7.96 -17.00 1.80
CA GLU A 710 7.56 -18.41 1.73
C GLU A 710 8.55 -19.31 0.96
N GLY A 711 9.66 -18.75 0.48
CA GLY A 711 10.67 -19.47 -0.31
C GLY A 711 10.16 -19.95 -1.67
N VAL A 712 9.16 -19.25 -2.22
CA VAL A 712 8.57 -19.53 -3.52
C VAL A 712 8.53 -18.30 -4.41
N THR A 713 8.09 -18.50 -5.64
CA THR A 713 7.78 -17.47 -6.63
C THR A 713 6.57 -17.90 -7.46
N VAL A 714 6.08 -17.02 -8.32
CA VAL A 714 4.98 -17.27 -9.26
C VAL A 714 5.38 -16.82 -10.67
N VAL A 715 4.65 -17.30 -11.68
CA VAL A 715 4.75 -16.75 -13.03
C VAL A 715 4.05 -15.38 -13.05
N GLY A 716 4.84 -14.33 -12.82
CA GLY A 716 4.37 -12.96 -12.73
C GLY A 716 5.00 -12.02 -13.76
N GLY A 717 4.42 -10.82 -13.88
CA GLY A 717 4.96 -9.73 -14.70
C GLY A 717 6.11 -9.01 -13.98
N ASP A 718 6.79 -8.11 -14.69
CA ASP A 718 7.93 -7.36 -14.13
C ASP A 718 7.50 -6.04 -13.43
N CYS A 719 6.42 -5.41 -13.89
CA CYS A 719 5.93 -4.16 -13.29
C CYS A 719 5.28 -4.42 -11.90
N PRO A 720 5.80 -3.82 -10.81
CA PRO A 720 5.41 -4.13 -9.44
C PRO A 720 3.96 -3.76 -9.09
N THR A 721 3.38 -2.77 -9.76
CA THR A 721 2.02 -2.27 -9.50
C THR A 721 0.96 -2.89 -10.42
N VAL A 722 1.34 -3.85 -11.27
CA VAL A 722 0.36 -4.63 -12.06
C VAL A 722 -0.47 -5.50 -11.12
N GLY A 723 -1.80 -5.44 -11.25
CA GLY A 723 -2.70 -6.29 -10.48
C GLY A 723 -2.61 -7.75 -10.94
N VAL A 724 -2.25 -8.65 -10.03
CA VAL A 724 -1.92 -10.05 -10.35
C VAL A 724 -3.10 -10.75 -11.02
N VAL A 725 -4.27 -10.67 -10.40
CA VAL A 725 -5.47 -11.43 -10.79
C VAL A 725 -6.34 -10.68 -11.81
N GLY A 726 -6.02 -9.40 -12.06
CA GLY A 726 -6.74 -8.55 -13.00
C GLY A 726 -6.51 -8.93 -14.47
N GLY A 727 -6.39 -7.91 -15.32
CA GLY A 727 -6.12 -8.10 -16.75
C GLY A 727 -4.86 -8.92 -17.03
N TYR A 728 -3.84 -8.88 -16.16
CA TYR A 728 -2.62 -9.67 -16.31
C TYR A 728 -2.92 -11.16 -16.45
N LEU A 729 -3.46 -11.78 -15.40
CA LEU A 729 -3.79 -13.21 -15.42
C LEU A 729 -4.91 -13.51 -16.42
N GLN A 730 -5.95 -12.68 -16.50
CA GLN A 730 -7.10 -12.99 -17.37
C GLN A 730 -6.80 -12.86 -18.88
N GLY A 731 -5.80 -12.06 -19.24
CA GLY A 731 -5.40 -11.83 -20.64
C GLY A 731 -4.26 -12.73 -21.12
N GLY A 732 -3.62 -13.51 -20.24
CA GLY A 732 -2.52 -14.42 -20.58
C GLY A 732 -1.40 -14.46 -19.55
N GLY A 733 -0.90 -13.28 -19.18
CA GLY A 733 0.20 -13.07 -18.24
C GLY A 733 1.53 -13.57 -18.78
N VAL A 734 2.22 -12.70 -19.52
CA VAL A 734 3.59 -12.95 -19.97
C VAL A 734 4.56 -12.66 -18.82
N SER A 735 5.55 -13.55 -18.62
CA SER A 735 6.59 -13.38 -17.61
C SER A 735 7.96 -13.31 -18.28
N PRO A 736 8.75 -12.24 -18.08
CA PRO A 736 10.09 -12.14 -18.64
C PRO A 736 11.07 -13.12 -17.97
N PHE A 737 10.75 -13.60 -16.77
CA PHE A 737 11.62 -14.48 -15.97
C PHE A 737 11.31 -15.96 -16.17
N PHE A 738 10.01 -16.32 -16.18
CA PHE A 738 9.58 -17.71 -16.10
C PHE A 738 8.84 -18.22 -17.33
N GLY A 739 8.63 -17.40 -18.37
CA GLY A 739 7.90 -17.82 -19.57
C GLY A 739 8.43 -19.12 -20.18
N LEU A 740 9.75 -19.22 -20.34
CA LEU A 740 10.41 -20.37 -20.95
C LEU A 740 10.37 -21.64 -20.08
N GLU A 741 10.32 -21.50 -18.75
CA GLU A 741 10.40 -22.60 -17.78
C GLU A 741 9.02 -23.11 -17.32
N ALA A 742 8.11 -22.18 -17.07
CA ALA A 742 6.82 -22.39 -16.42
C ALA A 742 5.60 -22.05 -17.30
N GLY A 743 5.82 -21.49 -18.50
CA GLY A 743 4.75 -21.14 -19.43
C GLY A 743 4.15 -19.77 -19.11
N LEU A 744 2.93 -19.52 -19.61
CA LEU A 744 2.20 -18.28 -19.33
C LEU A 744 1.55 -18.34 -17.94
N ALA A 745 1.20 -17.19 -17.35
CA ALA A 745 0.51 -17.17 -16.06
C ALA A 745 -0.86 -17.88 -16.13
N VAL A 746 -1.57 -17.77 -17.26
CA VAL A 746 -2.84 -18.52 -17.49
C VAL A 746 -2.66 -20.03 -17.47
N ASP A 747 -1.50 -20.54 -17.88
CA ASP A 747 -1.21 -21.99 -17.84
C ASP A 747 -1.12 -22.48 -16.38
N ASN A 748 -0.87 -21.54 -15.46
CA ASN A 748 -0.66 -21.77 -14.04
C ASN A 748 -1.87 -21.45 -13.17
N ALA A 749 -2.95 -20.92 -13.75
CA ALA A 749 -4.21 -20.69 -13.04
C ALA A 749 -4.93 -22.02 -12.79
N LEU A 750 -5.34 -22.23 -11.53
CA LEU A 750 -6.01 -23.45 -11.07
C LEU A 750 -7.50 -23.23 -10.80
N GLU A 751 -7.87 -22.04 -10.32
CA GLU A 751 -9.24 -21.72 -9.92
C GLU A 751 -9.47 -20.20 -9.93
N PHE A 752 -10.67 -19.79 -10.31
CA PHE A 752 -11.15 -18.41 -10.18
C PHE A 752 -12.45 -18.38 -9.39
N GLU A 753 -12.60 -17.39 -8.51
CA GLU A 753 -13.88 -17.05 -7.88
C GLU A 753 -14.40 -15.75 -8.49
N VAL A 754 -15.66 -15.76 -8.95
CA VAL A 754 -16.17 -14.78 -9.90
C VAL A 754 -17.59 -14.35 -9.53
N VAL A 755 -17.87 -13.06 -9.60
CA VAL A 755 -19.24 -12.54 -9.63
C VAL A 755 -19.70 -12.35 -11.08
N THR A 756 -20.78 -13.02 -11.46
CA THR A 756 -21.33 -13.02 -12.83
C THR A 756 -22.33 -11.88 -13.04
N ALA A 757 -22.76 -11.65 -14.29
CA ALA A 757 -23.61 -10.50 -14.65
C ALA A 757 -25.00 -10.51 -13.99
N ASN A 758 -25.46 -11.69 -13.58
CA ASN A 758 -26.69 -11.86 -12.80
C ASN A 758 -26.49 -11.69 -11.28
N GLY A 759 -25.29 -11.36 -10.82
CA GLY A 759 -24.93 -11.19 -9.40
C GLY A 759 -24.59 -12.48 -8.66
N SER A 760 -24.46 -13.64 -9.33
CA SER A 760 -24.11 -14.90 -8.66
C SER A 760 -22.61 -14.97 -8.39
N PHE A 761 -22.23 -15.50 -7.22
CA PHE A 761 -20.84 -15.81 -6.89
C PHE A 761 -20.55 -17.29 -7.19
N VAL A 762 -19.61 -17.54 -8.10
CA VAL A 762 -19.33 -18.88 -8.62
C VAL A 762 -17.84 -19.18 -8.62
N VAL A 763 -17.50 -20.47 -8.56
CA VAL A 763 -16.14 -20.97 -8.71
C VAL A 763 -15.97 -21.57 -10.10
N ALA A 764 -14.92 -21.18 -10.82
CA ALA A 764 -14.58 -21.68 -12.14
C ALA A 764 -13.21 -22.37 -12.12
N ASN A 765 -13.17 -23.66 -12.46
CA ASN A 765 -11.97 -24.50 -12.53
C ASN A 765 -12.22 -25.70 -13.50
N GLU A 766 -11.31 -26.67 -13.54
CA GLU A 766 -11.43 -27.87 -14.41
C GLU A 766 -12.61 -28.81 -14.05
N TRP A 767 -13.28 -28.60 -12.91
CA TRP A 767 -14.40 -29.41 -12.41
C TRP A 767 -15.73 -28.67 -12.41
N ARG A 768 -15.73 -27.36 -12.12
CA ARG A 768 -16.91 -26.50 -12.03
C ARG A 768 -16.83 -25.35 -13.02
N ASN A 769 -17.94 -25.07 -13.72
CA ASN A 769 -18.05 -23.94 -14.66
C ASN A 769 -16.87 -23.87 -15.66
N LYS A 770 -16.54 -25.01 -16.27
CA LYS A 770 -15.33 -25.22 -17.08
C LYS A 770 -15.22 -24.28 -18.28
N ASP A 771 -16.35 -23.91 -18.86
CA ASP A 771 -16.43 -22.95 -19.95
C ASP A 771 -16.05 -21.54 -19.50
N LEU A 772 -16.55 -21.09 -18.35
CA LEU A 772 -16.13 -19.81 -17.74
C LEU A 772 -14.65 -19.85 -17.35
N PHE A 773 -14.17 -20.97 -16.80
CA PHE A 773 -12.76 -21.17 -16.47
C PHE A 773 -11.86 -21.04 -17.70
N TRP A 774 -12.25 -21.68 -18.80
CA TRP A 774 -11.55 -21.57 -20.07
C TRP A 774 -11.51 -20.12 -20.58
N ALA A 775 -12.65 -19.41 -20.54
CA ALA A 775 -12.73 -18.02 -20.99
C ALA A 775 -11.88 -17.06 -20.14
N LEU A 776 -11.83 -17.25 -18.81
CA LEU A 776 -11.01 -16.43 -17.91
C LEU A 776 -9.51 -16.69 -18.07
N ARG A 777 -9.10 -17.80 -18.70
CA ARG A 777 -7.70 -18.10 -19.03
C ARG A 777 -7.34 -17.62 -20.44
N GLY A 778 -7.31 -16.30 -20.65
CA GLY A 778 -6.86 -15.67 -21.90
C GLY A 778 -7.92 -14.92 -22.70
N GLY A 779 -9.19 -14.97 -22.30
CA GLY A 779 -10.27 -14.24 -22.96
C GLY A 779 -10.27 -12.73 -22.68
N GLY A 780 -9.41 -12.26 -21.77
CA GLY A 780 -9.31 -10.85 -21.39
C GLY A 780 -10.20 -10.49 -20.20
N GLY A 781 -9.67 -9.62 -19.34
CA GLY A 781 -10.36 -9.16 -18.14
C GLY A 781 -11.48 -8.17 -18.43
N GLY A 782 -12.50 -8.15 -17.57
CA GLY A 782 -13.61 -7.19 -17.65
C GLY A 782 -14.74 -7.58 -18.60
N THR A 783 -14.74 -8.80 -19.14
CA THR A 783 -15.73 -9.27 -20.12
C THR A 783 -16.63 -10.39 -19.62
N PHE A 784 -16.12 -11.37 -18.86
CA PHE A 784 -16.90 -12.57 -18.51
C PHE A 784 -17.51 -12.53 -17.10
N GLY A 785 -17.02 -11.63 -16.25
CA GLY A 785 -17.38 -11.51 -14.84
C GLY A 785 -16.35 -10.70 -14.07
N ILE A 786 -16.63 -10.45 -12.80
CA ILE A 786 -15.70 -9.78 -11.88
C ILE A 786 -14.99 -10.86 -11.07
N VAL A 787 -13.71 -11.11 -11.39
CA VAL A 787 -12.87 -12.01 -10.61
C VAL A 787 -12.57 -11.37 -9.26
N VAL A 788 -12.88 -12.09 -8.18
CA VAL A 788 -12.66 -11.67 -6.79
C VAL A 788 -11.33 -12.20 -6.25
N ARG A 789 -10.99 -13.44 -6.62
CA ARG A 789 -9.70 -14.06 -6.33
C ARG A 789 -9.37 -15.14 -7.35
N ALA A 790 -8.09 -15.47 -7.46
CA ALA A 790 -7.64 -16.60 -8.26
C ALA A 790 -6.55 -17.38 -7.53
N THR A 791 -6.50 -18.68 -7.78
CA THR A 791 -5.46 -19.57 -7.28
C THR A 791 -4.50 -19.93 -8.40
N MET A 792 -3.20 -19.77 -8.18
CA MET A 792 -2.15 -20.06 -9.16
C MET A 792 -1.03 -20.92 -8.57
N ARG A 793 -0.38 -21.72 -9.42
CA ARG A 793 0.78 -22.54 -9.04
C ARG A 793 1.93 -21.67 -8.53
N THR A 794 2.67 -22.19 -7.56
CA THR A 794 3.92 -21.59 -7.06
C THR A 794 5.12 -22.47 -7.42
N TYR A 795 6.27 -21.84 -7.57
CA TYR A 795 7.55 -22.46 -7.92
C TYR A 795 8.57 -22.18 -6.83
N SER A 796 9.61 -23.01 -6.73
CA SER A 796 10.66 -22.78 -5.73
C SER A 796 11.46 -21.52 -6.06
N ASP A 797 11.81 -20.75 -5.04
CA ASP A 797 12.73 -19.62 -5.17
C ASP A 797 14.17 -20.15 -5.18
N VAL A 798 14.75 -20.23 -6.37
CA VAL A 798 16.03 -20.90 -6.64
C VAL A 798 17.18 -19.91 -6.83
N PRO A 799 18.44 -20.33 -6.62
CA PRO A 799 19.61 -19.55 -7.04
C PRO A 799 19.57 -19.23 -8.53
N ALA A 800 20.17 -18.11 -8.91
CA ALA A 800 20.24 -17.72 -10.31
C ALA A 800 21.48 -16.88 -10.63
N VAL A 801 21.98 -16.98 -11.86
CA VAL A 801 22.95 -16.03 -12.43
C VAL A 801 22.23 -15.14 -13.44
N ILE A 802 22.36 -13.82 -13.24
CA ILE A 802 21.85 -12.81 -14.16
C ILE A 802 23.02 -12.18 -14.89
N SER A 803 22.97 -12.23 -16.23
CA SER A 803 24.01 -11.69 -17.11
C SER A 803 23.41 -10.63 -18.02
N GLU A 804 24.11 -9.51 -18.21
CA GLU A 804 23.66 -8.37 -19.01
C GLU A 804 24.74 -8.00 -20.03
N LEU A 805 24.38 -8.04 -21.32
CA LEU A 805 25.17 -7.49 -22.42
C LEU A 805 24.52 -6.19 -22.89
N THR A 806 25.24 -5.08 -22.80
CA THR A 806 24.73 -3.75 -23.12
C THR A 806 25.51 -3.14 -24.27
N ILE A 807 24.83 -2.82 -25.37
CA ILE A 807 25.35 -1.93 -26.41
C ILE A 807 25.22 -0.50 -25.88
N ASN A 808 26.35 0.20 -25.76
CA ASN A 808 26.39 1.59 -25.30
C ASN A 808 25.73 2.54 -26.32
N GLU A 809 25.56 3.82 -25.98
CA GLU A 809 24.85 4.79 -26.84
C GLU A 809 25.35 4.76 -28.31
N HIS A 810 24.46 4.41 -29.24
CA HIS A 810 24.79 4.20 -30.64
C HIS A 810 23.78 4.92 -31.56
N PRO A 811 24.20 5.56 -32.66
CA PRO A 811 23.26 6.18 -33.60
C PRO A 811 22.28 5.17 -34.23
N ALA A 812 20.97 5.48 -34.21
CA ALA A 812 19.88 4.59 -34.63
C ALA A 812 19.95 4.17 -36.12
N ASN A 813 20.24 5.12 -37.01
CA ASN A 813 20.12 4.94 -38.46
C ASN A 813 21.44 4.53 -39.11
N THR A 814 22.12 3.54 -38.53
CA THR A 814 23.41 3.07 -39.02
C THR A 814 23.36 1.58 -39.35
N THR A 815 24.12 1.18 -40.37
CA THR A 815 24.28 -0.24 -40.70
C THR A 815 24.90 -1.01 -39.52
N SER A 816 25.79 -0.38 -38.74
CA SER A 816 26.37 -0.99 -37.54
C SER A 816 25.34 -1.22 -36.43
N TRP A 817 24.35 -0.34 -36.23
CA TRP A 817 23.25 -0.58 -35.29
C TRP A 817 22.42 -1.80 -35.66
N ARG A 818 22.04 -1.92 -36.94
CA ARG A 818 21.31 -3.10 -37.43
C ARG A 818 22.10 -4.38 -37.19
N HIS A 819 23.40 -4.38 -37.51
CA HIS A 819 24.27 -5.54 -37.25
C HIS A 819 24.38 -5.84 -35.75
N ALA A 820 24.48 -4.82 -34.91
CA ALA A 820 24.54 -4.98 -33.46
C ALA A 820 23.27 -5.65 -32.92
N LEU A 821 22.08 -5.18 -33.36
CA LEU A 821 20.81 -5.81 -32.99
C LEU A 821 20.73 -7.26 -33.48
N ALA A 822 21.19 -7.55 -34.71
CA ALA A 822 21.22 -8.93 -35.21
C ALA A 822 22.08 -9.84 -34.31
N ILE A 823 23.27 -9.38 -33.91
CA ILE A 823 24.15 -10.12 -32.97
C ILE A 823 23.45 -10.35 -31.62
N MET A 824 22.71 -9.37 -31.09
CA MET A 824 21.95 -9.52 -29.84
C MET A 824 20.83 -10.56 -29.97
N PHE A 825 20.13 -10.61 -31.11
CA PHE A 825 19.13 -11.64 -31.39
C PHE A 825 19.75 -13.01 -31.63
N GLU A 826 20.93 -13.10 -32.24
CA GLU A 826 21.71 -14.35 -32.36
C GLU A 826 22.12 -14.88 -30.99
N ALA A 827 22.59 -14.00 -30.10
CA ALA A 827 22.89 -14.35 -28.72
C ALA A 827 21.64 -14.87 -28.00
N LEU A 828 20.54 -14.12 -28.06
CA LEU A 828 19.27 -14.55 -27.46
C LEU A 828 18.80 -15.89 -28.05
N GLN A 829 18.88 -16.08 -29.37
CA GLN A 829 18.52 -17.32 -30.05
C GLN A 829 19.35 -18.51 -29.53
N ALA A 830 20.68 -18.37 -29.45
CA ALA A 830 21.56 -19.41 -28.95
C ALA A 830 21.25 -19.78 -27.50
N TYR A 831 21.01 -18.78 -26.65
CA TYR A 831 20.67 -18.98 -25.24
C TYR A 831 19.32 -19.69 -25.06
N ASN A 832 18.31 -19.33 -25.86
CA ASN A 832 17.02 -20.02 -25.85
C ASN A 832 17.15 -21.51 -26.19
N ARG A 833 18.09 -21.89 -27.09
CA ARG A 833 18.38 -23.31 -27.40
C ARG A 833 18.96 -24.09 -26.22
N HIS A 834 19.56 -23.39 -25.27
CA HIS A 834 20.05 -23.94 -24.00
C HIS A 834 19.04 -23.80 -22.85
N HIS A 835 17.78 -23.50 -23.15
CA HIS A 835 16.74 -23.23 -22.16
C HIS A 835 17.05 -22.06 -21.21
N ILE A 836 17.81 -21.07 -21.67
CA ILE A 836 18.10 -19.86 -20.89
C ILE A 836 17.15 -18.75 -21.35
N GLY A 837 16.34 -18.27 -20.42
CA GLY A 837 15.44 -17.14 -20.61
C GLY A 837 16.22 -15.83 -20.80
N GLY A 838 15.70 -14.90 -21.60
CA GLY A 838 16.27 -13.57 -21.73
C GLY A 838 15.26 -12.50 -22.11
N GLN A 839 15.70 -11.25 -22.08
CA GLN A 839 14.93 -10.09 -22.49
C GLN A 839 15.88 -9.07 -23.11
N LEU A 840 15.59 -8.68 -24.35
CA LEU A 840 16.25 -7.57 -25.01
C LEU A 840 15.40 -6.32 -24.80
N VAL A 841 15.98 -5.26 -24.26
CA VAL A 841 15.37 -3.93 -24.14
C VAL A 841 16.17 -2.95 -24.97
N VAL A 842 15.50 -2.18 -25.81
CA VAL A 842 16.04 -1.09 -26.61
C VAL A 842 15.39 0.21 -26.12
N SER A 843 16.22 1.17 -25.73
CA SER A 843 15.78 2.47 -25.23
C SER A 843 16.27 3.58 -26.14
N ALA A 844 15.35 4.48 -26.49
CA ALA A 844 15.68 5.67 -27.26
C ALA A 844 16.11 6.84 -26.37
N LEU A 845 17.33 7.31 -26.62
CA LEU A 845 18.02 8.36 -25.87
C LEU A 845 17.97 9.70 -26.63
N ASP A 846 18.65 10.71 -26.08
CA ASP A 846 18.77 12.02 -26.70
C ASP A 846 19.57 11.99 -28.02
N HIS A 847 19.31 12.97 -28.89
CA HIS A 847 20.03 13.18 -30.16
C HIS A 847 20.00 11.99 -31.15
N GLY A 848 18.94 11.16 -31.12
CA GLY A 848 18.75 10.06 -32.08
C GLY A 848 19.67 8.85 -31.84
N LYS A 849 20.16 8.71 -30.61
CA LYS A 849 20.92 7.53 -30.18
C LYS A 849 20.00 6.50 -29.52
N LEU A 850 20.38 5.24 -29.62
CA LEU A 850 19.73 4.09 -28.99
C LEU A 850 20.74 3.39 -28.07
N GLN A 851 20.21 2.73 -27.05
CA GLN A 851 20.92 1.77 -26.21
C GLN A 851 20.15 0.45 -26.26
N ALA A 852 20.86 -0.68 -26.21
CA ALA A 852 20.22 -2.00 -26.12
C ALA A 852 20.86 -2.85 -25.04
N THR A 853 20.05 -3.48 -24.19
CA THR A 853 20.49 -4.37 -23.11
C THR A 853 19.82 -5.72 -23.28
N LEU A 854 20.62 -6.79 -23.37
CA LEU A 854 20.16 -8.16 -23.33
C LEU A 854 20.44 -8.74 -21.95
N THR A 855 19.39 -8.96 -21.18
CA THR A 855 19.45 -9.62 -19.87
C THR A 855 19.13 -11.10 -20.02
N MET A 856 19.90 -11.97 -19.40
CA MET A 856 19.74 -13.43 -19.45
C MET A 856 19.62 -14.00 -18.03
N TYR A 857 18.65 -14.89 -17.83
CA TYR A 857 18.28 -15.48 -16.54
C TYR A 857 18.61 -16.97 -16.51
N ARG A 858 19.72 -17.34 -15.86
CA ARG A 858 20.11 -18.74 -15.63
C ARG A 858 19.61 -19.18 -14.26
N LEU A 859 18.53 -19.95 -14.23
CA LEU A 859 17.96 -20.49 -13.00
C LEU A 859 18.70 -21.75 -12.55
N VAL A 860 18.73 -21.99 -11.24
CA VAL A 860 19.41 -23.13 -10.61
C VAL A 860 20.91 -23.15 -10.94
N GLU A 861 21.49 -21.97 -11.12
CA GLU A 861 22.90 -21.78 -11.42
C GLU A 861 23.53 -20.80 -10.42
N SER A 862 24.79 -21.04 -10.08
CA SER A 862 25.59 -20.17 -9.22
C SER A 862 26.97 -19.85 -9.80
N ASP A 863 27.39 -20.56 -10.86
CA ASP A 863 28.66 -20.33 -11.53
C ASP A 863 28.56 -19.19 -12.55
N MET A 864 29.29 -18.11 -12.29
CA MET A 864 29.44 -17.00 -13.22
C MET A 864 30.44 -17.30 -14.35
N HIS A 865 31.36 -18.24 -14.18
CA HIS A 865 32.40 -18.48 -15.18
C HIS A 865 31.80 -19.02 -16.48
N THR A 866 30.90 -20.00 -16.39
CA THR A 866 30.16 -20.53 -17.53
C THR A 866 29.38 -19.43 -18.26
N ALA A 867 28.78 -18.51 -17.50
CA ALA A 867 28.04 -17.38 -18.04
C ALA A 867 28.91 -16.42 -18.85
N ASP A 868 30.09 -16.10 -18.33
CA ASP A 868 31.04 -15.19 -18.95
C ASP A 868 31.63 -15.80 -20.23
N VAL A 869 32.02 -17.08 -20.20
CA VAL A 869 32.60 -17.77 -21.37
C VAL A 869 31.61 -17.84 -22.54
N GLN A 870 30.32 -18.05 -22.28
CA GLN A 870 29.29 -18.16 -23.32
C GLN A 870 28.97 -16.83 -24.00
N ILE A 871 29.17 -15.69 -23.34
CA ILE A 871 28.87 -14.38 -23.95
C ILE A 871 30.04 -13.80 -24.75
N GLN A 872 31.29 -14.18 -24.41
CA GLN A 872 32.51 -13.60 -25.00
C GLN A 872 32.47 -13.53 -26.54
N PRO A 873 32.05 -14.58 -27.28
CA PRO A 873 32.02 -14.52 -28.74
C PRO A 873 31.14 -13.38 -29.27
N TYR A 874 30.04 -13.05 -28.60
CA TYR A 874 29.14 -11.98 -29.01
C TYR A 874 29.71 -10.60 -28.70
N SER A 875 30.39 -10.44 -27.57
CA SER A 875 31.13 -9.21 -27.25
C SER A 875 32.27 -8.94 -28.26
N GLU A 876 32.96 -9.99 -28.69
CA GLU A 876 33.99 -9.91 -29.73
C GLU A 876 33.40 -9.52 -31.09
N LEU A 877 32.29 -10.15 -31.50
CA LEU A 877 31.58 -9.81 -32.74
C LEU A 877 31.10 -8.35 -32.76
N LEU A 878 30.56 -7.84 -31.64
CA LEU A 878 30.18 -6.43 -31.53
C LEU A 878 31.39 -5.50 -31.70
N ARG A 879 32.52 -5.85 -31.08
CA ARG A 879 33.78 -5.10 -31.21
C ARG A 879 34.30 -5.09 -32.65
N GLU A 880 34.25 -6.22 -33.36
CA GLU A 880 34.63 -6.31 -34.77
C GLU A 880 33.78 -5.43 -35.68
N LYS A 881 32.51 -5.20 -35.32
CA LYS A 881 31.62 -4.26 -36.02
C LYS A 881 31.77 -2.80 -35.57
N GLY A 882 32.75 -2.51 -34.71
CA GLY A 882 33.01 -1.17 -34.20
C GLY A 882 31.97 -0.68 -33.18
N VAL A 883 31.24 -1.59 -32.54
CA VAL A 883 30.18 -1.28 -31.58
C VAL A 883 30.70 -1.42 -30.15
N SER A 884 30.61 -0.33 -29.38
CA SER A 884 31.00 -0.35 -27.97
C SER A 884 29.95 -1.09 -27.15
N SER A 885 30.39 -2.08 -26.36
CA SER A 885 29.51 -2.84 -25.47
C SER A 885 30.15 -3.06 -24.10
N THR A 886 29.31 -3.32 -23.10
CA THR A 886 29.69 -3.70 -21.74
C THR A 886 28.98 -5.00 -21.37
N PHE A 887 29.64 -5.83 -20.56
CA PHE A 887 29.07 -7.07 -20.07
C PHE A 887 29.26 -7.20 -18.57
N THR A 888 28.20 -7.63 -17.87
CA THR A 888 28.25 -7.90 -16.44
C THR A 888 27.48 -9.18 -16.09
N SER A 889 27.93 -9.88 -15.05
CA SER A 889 27.26 -11.06 -14.48
C SER A 889 27.20 -10.93 -12.97
N ARG A 890 26.12 -11.42 -12.36
CA ARG A 890 25.97 -11.53 -10.91
C ARG A 890 25.25 -12.83 -10.53
N ALA A 891 25.76 -13.50 -9.50
CA ALA A 891 25.10 -14.65 -8.89
C ALA A 891 24.21 -14.21 -7.72
N LEU A 892 23.04 -14.82 -7.61
CA LEU A 892 22.04 -14.59 -6.58
C LEU A 892 21.74 -15.90 -5.88
N ALA A 893 21.68 -15.86 -4.55
CA ALA A 893 21.24 -17.01 -3.76
C ALA A 893 19.77 -17.38 -4.02
N ARG A 894 18.95 -16.39 -4.43
CA ARG A 894 17.52 -16.51 -4.72
C ARG A 894 17.13 -15.54 -5.82
N ILE A 895 16.43 -16.03 -6.85
CA ILE A 895 15.96 -15.21 -7.98
C ILE A 895 14.96 -14.14 -7.54
N SER A 896 14.22 -14.36 -6.45
CA SER A 896 13.32 -13.34 -5.89
C SER A 896 14.00 -12.01 -5.55
N SER A 897 15.32 -12.03 -5.28
CA SER A 897 16.11 -10.83 -5.03
C SER A 897 16.31 -9.93 -6.27
N SER A 898 16.02 -10.42 -7.48
CA SER A 898 16.03 -9.60 -8.70
C SER A 898 14.68 -8.98 -9.05
N PHE A 899 13.59 -9.39 -8.43
CA PHE A 899 12.26 -8.86 -8.78
C PHE A 899 12.05 -7.47 -8.21
N ARG A 900 11.39 -6.62 -9.00
CA ARG A 900 10.96 -5.30 -8.54
C ARG A 900 9.78 -5.45 -7.58
N GLN A 901 9.93 -4.95 -6.35
CA GLN A 901 8.92 -5.08 -5.28
C GLN A 901 8.30 -3.75 -4.86
N SER A 902 8.99 -2.63 -5.10
CA SER A 902 8.51 -1.28 -4.75
C SER A 902 7.85 -0.61 -5.96
N PRO A 903 6.87 0.30 -5.75
CA PRO A 903 6.28 1.08 -6.84
C PRO A 903 7.31 1.83 -7.68
N ASP A 904 7.05 1.91 -8.99
CA ASP A 904 7.83 2.74 -9.91
C ASP A 904 7.46 4.22 -9.76
N SER A 905 8.45 5.09 -10.02
CA SER A 905 8.29 6.55 -10.07
C SER A 905 8.51 7.06 -11.50
N PHE A 906 7.51 7.75 -12.04
CA PHE A 906 7.50 8.31 -13.38
C PHE A 906 7.38 9.84 -13.36
N PRO A 907 7.62 10.53 -14.48
CA PRO A 907 7.23 11.94 -14.62
C PRO A 907 5.72 12.16 -14.39
N ALA A 908 5.31 13.33 -13.90
CA ALA A 908 3.90 13.61 -13.63
C ALA A 908 3.00 13.59 -14.89
N ASP A 909 3.59 13.84 -16.06
CA ASP A 909 2.99 13.77 -17.41
C ASP A 909 3.17 12.42 -18.11
N TYR A 910 3.50 11.36 -17.35
CA TYR A 910 3.78 10.06 -17.94
C TYR A 910 2.56 9.49 -18.70
N GLY A 911 2.68 9.49 -20.02
CA GLY A 911 1.71 8.92 -20.95
C GLY A 911 2.40 7.95 -21.89
N MET A 912 1.79 6.77 -22.06
CA MET A 912 2.29 5.74 -22.96
C MET A 912 1.16 5.09 -23.76
N ILE A 913 1.50 4.72 -24.99
CA ILE A 913 0.72 3.84 -25.87
C ILE A 913 1.63 2.67 -26.25
N ALA A 914 1.08 1.47 -26.36
CA ALA A 914 1.84 0.29 -26.74
C ALA A 914 1.23 -0.44 -27.92
N GLY A 915 2.04 -1.30 -28.53
CA GLY A 915 1.63 -2.31 -29.49
C GLY A 915 2.59 -3.49 -29.39
N SER A 916 2.13 -4.69 -29.74
CA SER A 916 2.95 -5.89 -29.64
C SER A 916 2.69 -6.86 -30.78
N VAL A 917 3.70 -7.63 -31.16
CA VAL A 917 3.58 -8.74 -32.11
C VAL A 917 4.40 -9.92 -31.61
N ALA A 918 3.88 -11.14 -31.77
CA ALA A 918 4.64 -12.35 -31.50
C ALA A 918 5.53 -12.72 -32.71
N ILE A 919 6.70 -13.27 -32.42
CA ILE A 919 7.62 -13.83 -33.41
C ILE A 919 7.51 -15.35 -33.33
N SER A 920 7.27 -15.99 -34.47
CA SER A 920 7.13 -17.44 -34.53
C SER A 920 8.44 -18.14 -34.15
N ASN A 921 8.31 -19.35 -33.61
CA ASN A 921 9.45 -20.19 -33.29
C ASN A 921 10.20 -20.62 -34.56
N GLU A 922 9.51 -20.71 -35.70
CA GLU A 922 10.11 -21.01 -37.00
C GLU A 922 11.02 -19.86 -37.46
N LEU A 923 10.51 -18.62 -37.50
CA LEU A 923 11.32 -17.47 -37.89
C LEU A 923 12.46 -17.26 -36.90
N PHE A 924 12.14 -17.21 -35.60
CA PHE A 924 13.11 -16.87 -34.57
C PHE A 924 14.30 -17.83 -34.55
N ASN A 925 14.10 -19.13 -34.82
CA ASN A 925 15.19 -20.13 -34.83
C ASN A 925 15.82 -20.39 -36.20
N SER A 926 15.29 -19.78 -37.27
CA SER A 926 15.89 -19.88 -38.61
C SER A 926 17.26 -19.18 -38.68
N THR A 927 18.13 -19.64 -39.58
CA THR A 927 19.48 -19.07 -39.75
C THR A 927 19.46 -17.57 -40.08
N GLY A 928 18.48 -17.10 -40.85
CA GLY A 928 18.32 -15.68 -41.21
C GLY A 928 17.33 -14.91 -40.31
N GLY A 929 16.83 -15.53 -39.25
CA GLY A 929 15.82 -14.96 -38.36
C GLY A 929 16.28 -13.69 -37.66
N PRO A 930 17.39 -13.73 -36.90
CA PRO A 930 17.95 -12.56 -36.20
C PRO A 930 18.15 -11.34 -37.11
N ASP A 931 18.75 -11.55 -38.29
CA ASP A 931 18.97 -10.49 -39.28
C ASP A 931 17.68 -9.88 -39.80
N ARG A 932 16.66 -10.71 -40.09
CA ARG A 932 15.36 -10.25 -40.56
C ARG A 932 14.63 -9.46 -39.48
N ILE A 933 14.67 -9.92 -38.22
CA ILE A 933 14.09 -9.21 -37.08
C ILE A 933 14.78 -7.85 -36.95
N ALA A 934 16.11 -7.81 -36.85
CA ALA A 934 16.88 -6.57 -36.72
C ALA A 934 16.63 -5.60 -37.89
N ALA A 935 16.51 -6.11 -39.13
CA ALA A 935 16.19 -5.32 -40.31
C ALA A 935 14.80 -4.66 -40.23
N THR A 936 13.79 -5.37 -39.72
CA THR A 936 12.45 -4.82 -39.49
C THR A 936 12.47 -3.79 -38.37
N LEU A 937 13.13 -4.06 -37.25
CA LEU A 937 13.18 -3.12 -36.12
C LEU A 937 13.91 -1.83 -36.46
N SER A 938 14.93 -1.90 -37.33
CA SER A 938 15.66 -0.72 -37.80
C SER A 938 14.82 0.23 -38.68
N GLN A 939 13.61 -0.17 -39.08
CA GLN A 939 12.67 0.68 -39.82
C GLN A 939 11.76 1.49 -38.87
N LEU A 940 11.76 1.18 -37.58
CA LEU A 940 10.94 1.89 -36.61
C LEU A 940 11.59 3.23 -36.26
N SER A 941 10.80 4.30 -36.30
CA SER A 941 11.20 5.60 -35.80
C SER A 941 10.97 5.68 -34.29
N MET A 942 12.05 5.54 -33.51
CA MET A 942 12.00 5.70 -32.05
C MET A 942 12.40 7.13 -31.64
N ARG A 943 11.64 7.73 -30.73
CA ARG A 943 11.89 9.06 -30.14
C ARG A 943 12.30 8.91 -28.68
N ARG A 944 12.83 9.99 -28.10
CA ARG A 944 13.28 10.01 -26.70
C ARG A 944 12.20 9.46 -25.76
N GLY A 945 12.55 8.43 -25.00
CA GLY A 945 11.65 7.79 -24.04
C GLY A 945 10.79 6.67 -24.60
N ASP A 946 10.82 6.42 -25.91
CA ASP A 946 10.24 5.22 -26.51
C ASP A 946 11.07 3.99 -26.11
N LEU A 947 10.38 2.87 -25.92
CA LEU A 947 10.97 1.60 -25.55
C LEU A 947 10.53 0.51 -26.52
N LEU A 948 11.44 -0.40 -26.82
CA LEU A 948 11.13 -1.66 -27.48
C LEU A 948 11.72 -2.77 -26.63
N PHE A 949 10.96 -3.81 -26.34
CA PHE A 949 11.50 -4.94 -25.61
C PHE A 949 10.93 -6.27 -26.06
N THR A 950 11.67 -7.34 -25.80
CA THR A 950 11.21 -8.70 -26.00
C THR A 950 10.79 -9.34 -24.68
N SER A 951 9.90 -10.32 -24.74
CA SER A 951 9.64 -11.25 -23.64
C SER A 951 9.80 -12.66 -24.16
N ASN A 952 10.59 -13.46 -23.44
CA ASN A 952 10.84 -14.85 -23.82
C ASN A 952 9.56 -15.68 -23.72
N LEU A 953 9.19 -16.28 -24.85
CA LEU A 953 8.19 -17.34 -24.93
C LEU A 953 8.93 -18.65 -25.18
N GLY A 954 8.47 -19.51 -26.10
CA GLY A 954 9.14 -20.77 -26.37
C GLY A 954 9.05 -21.76 -25.21
N GLY A 955 9.97 -22.73 -25.17
CA GLY A 955 10.11 -23.69 -24.07
C GLY A 955 8.78 -24.26 -23.58
N ARG A 956 8.47 -24.03 -22.31
CA ARG A 956 7.24 -24.49 -21.66
C ARG A 956 5.97 -23.92 -22.30
N VAL A 957 5.97 -22.69 -22.84
CA VAL A 957 4.80 -22.13 -23.56
C VAL A 957 4.40 -23.01 -24.73
N ILE A 958 5.36 -23.49 -25.52
CA ILE A 958 5.15 -24.40 -26.66
C ILE A 958 4.81 -25.81 -26.16
N GLN A 959 5.52 -26.30 -25.13
CA GLN A 959 5.24 -27.61 -24.53
C GLN A 959 3.86 -27.70 -23.88
N ASN A 960 3.24 -26.57 -23.53
CA ASN A 960 1.90 -26.48 -22.98
C ASN A 960 0.80 -26.44 -24.06
N ARG A 961 1.09 -26.80 -25.32
CA ARG A 961 0.09 -26.81 -26.42
C ARG A 961 -1.17 -27.63 -26.16
N GLN A 962 -1.10 -28.63 -25.28
CA GLN A 962 -2.24 -29.44 -24.84
C GLN A 962 -3.14 -28.75 -23.81
N ILE A 963 -2.69 -27.67 -23.16
CA ILE A 963 -3.48 -26.95 -22.18
C ILE A 963 -4.50 -26.09 -22.93
N ASP A 964 -5.79 -26.45 -22.82
CA ASP A 964 -6.89 -25.72 -23.46
C ASP A 964 -7.16 -24.40 -22.72
N THR A 965 -6.78 -23.29 -23.35
CA THR A 965 -6.94 -21.92 -22.85
C THR A 965 -7.57 -21.05 -23.93
N ALA A 966 -8.19 -19.93 -23.55
CA ALA A 966 -8.77 -18.97 -24.48
C ALA A 966 -7.75 -18.14 -25.26
N MET A 967 -6.46 -18.23 -24.93
CA MET A 967 -5.38 -17.62 -25.70
C MET A 967 -5.46 -17.99 -27.18
N HIS A 968 -5.06 -17.09 -28.06
CA HIS A 968 -4.88 -17.42 -29.48
C HIS A 968 -3.97 -18.67 -29.64
N PRO A 969 -4.34 -19.73 -30.38
CA PRO A 969 -3.56 -20.96 -30.43
C PRO A 969 -2.10 -20.77 -30.85
N ALA A 970 -1.82 -19.82 -31.77
CA ALA A 970 -0.47 -19.47 -32.20
C ALA A 970 0.48 -19.01 -31.08
N TRP A 971 0.00 -18.66 -29.87
CA TRP A 971 0.89 -18.46 -28.71
C TRP A 971 1.76 -19.69 -28.45
N ARG A 972 1.26 -20.89 -28.76
CA ARG A 972 1.96 -22.18 -28.62
C ARG A 972 2.99 -22.42 -29.72
N GLU A 973 3.13 -21.49 -30.65
CA GLU A 973 4.10 -21.52 -31.75
C GLU A 973 5.05 -20.30 -31.69
N ALA A 974 4.88 -19.41 -30.71
CA ALA A 974 5.68 -18.20 -30.56
C ALA A 974 6.93 -18.43 -29.70
N ALA A 975 8.06 -17.87 -30.14
CA ALA A 975 9.33 -17.91 -29.39
C ALA A 975 9.60 -16.61 -28.62
N GLN A 976 9.12 -15.47 -29.12
CA GLN A 976 9.30 -14.16 -28.50
C GLN A 976 8.04 -13.33 -28.66
N LEU A 977 7.72 -12.52 -27.65
CA LEU A 977 6.80 -11.39 -27.81
C LEU A 977 7.62 -10.11 -27.95
N LEU A 978 7.42 -9.37 -29.03
CA LEU A 978 8.00 -8.05 -29.21
C LEU A 978 6.97 -6.99 -28.83
N THR A 979 7.35 -6.07 -27.95
CA THR A 979 6.49 -4.96 -27.51
C THR A 979 7.17 -3.64 -27.80
N TYR A 980 6.45 -2.74 -28.43
CA TYR A 980 6.81 -1.35 -28.65
C TYR A 980 5.98 -0.45 -27.74
N VAL A 981 6.61 0.52 -27.10
CA VAL A 981 5.99 1.50 -26.21
C VAL A 981 6.41 2.90 -26.67
N GLU A 982 5.44 3.70 -27.09
CA GLU A 982 5.62 5.10 -27.45
C GLU A 982 5.33 5.99 -26.23
N ARG A 983 6.28 6.85 -25.86
CA ARG A 983 6.01 7.94 -24.92
C ARG A 983 5.16 8.98 -25.64
N VAL A 984 4.10 9.42 -24.97
CA VAL A 984 3.15 10.37 -25.51
C VAL A 984 3.37 11.75 -24.89
N GLU A 985 3.39 12.77 -25.75
CA GLU A 985 3.41 14.17 -25.35
C GLU A 985 2.08 14.55 -24.64
N PRO A 986 2.10 15.33 -23.55
CA PRO A 986 0.92 15.67 -22.74
C PRO A 986 -0.04 16.65 -23.41
N SER A 987 -0.58 16.28 -24.57
CA SER A 987 -1.56 17.03 -25.34
C SER A 987 -2.51 16.07 -26.08
N ILE A 988 -3.68 16.58 -26.48
CA ILE A 988 -4.63 15.79 -27.27
C ILE A 988 -4.07 15.50 -28.66
N GLU A 989 -3.41 16.48 -29.26
CA GLU A 989 -2.70 16.33 -30.52
C GLU A 989 -1.61 15.26 -30.42
N GLY A 990 -0.83 15.27 -29.33
CA GLY A 990 0.18 14.27 -29.02
C GLY A 990 -0.40 12.86 -28.90
N LYS A 991 -1.52 12.72 -28.16
CA LYS A 991 -2.27 11.46 -28.02
C LYS A 991 -2.76 10.94 -29.37
N LEU A 992 -3.49 11.76 -30.14
CA LEU A 992 -4.04 11.35 -31.43
C LEU A 992 -2.94 11.01 -32.44
N ALA A 993 -1.87 11.81 -32.49
CA ALA A 993 -0.73 11.54 -33.36
C ALA A 993 -0.02 10.23 -32.99
N SER A 994 0.04 9.88 -31.70
CA SER A 994 0.68 8.65 -31.22
C SER A 994 -0.18 7.42 -31.48
N LEU A 995 -1.51 7.50 -31.29
CA LEU A 995 -2.44 6.46 -31.72
C LEU A 995 -2.32 6.21 -33.23
N ASP A 996 -2.30 7.27 -34.03
CA ASP A 996 -2.15 7.17 -35.49
C ASP A 996 -0.81 6.52 -35.90
N ARG A 997 0.30 6.96 -35.30
CA ARG A 997 1.65 6.42 -35.58
C ARG A 997 1.76 4.94 -35.25
N VAL A 998 1.36 4.57 -34.03
CA VAL A 998 1.49 3.19 -33.56
C VAL A 998 0.68 2.27 -34.47
N THR A 999 -0.58 2.61 -34.75
CA THR A 999 -1.45 1.78 -35.60
C THR A 999 -1.03 1.76 -37.06
N LYS A 1000 -0.85 2.94 -37.69
CA LYS A 1000 -0.67 3.04 -39.15
C LYS A 1000 0.76 2.83 -39.62
N SER A 1001 1.75 3.06 -38.75
CA SER A 1001 3.18 2.95 -39.08
C SER A 1001 3.83 1.79 -38.34
N HIS A 1002 3.99 1.86 -37.01
CA HIS A 1002 4.83 0.90 -36.29
C HIS A 1002 4.24 -0.50 -36.31
N MET A 1003 2.97 -0.68 -35.96
CA MET A 1003 2.31 -1.99 -35.99
C MET A 1003 2.25 -2.58 -37.39
N ARG A 1004 2.07 -1.76 -38.43
CA ARG A 1004 2.14 -2.21 -39.82
C ARG A 1004 3.54 -2.75 -40.17
N THR A 1005 4.60 -2.07 -39.74
CA THR A 1005 5.98 -2.54 -39.91
C THR A 1005 6.22 -3.83 -39.12
N LEU A 1006 5.74 -3.90 -37.88
CA LEU A 1006 5.88 -5.09 -37.03
C LEU A 1006 5.14 -6.31 -37.61
N TYR A 1007 3.90 -6.14 -38.07
CA TYR A 1007 3.15 -7.22 -38.73
C TYR A 1007 3.77 -7.64 -40.08
N SER A 1008 4.56 -6.79 -40.73
CA SER A 1008 5.28 -7.16 -41.95
C SER A 1008 6.42 -8.16 -41.69
N LEU A 1009 6.83 -8.34 -40.43
CA LEU A 1009 7.83 -9.33 -40.06
C LEU A 1009 7.39 -10.74 -40.48
N GLU A 1010 6.14 -11.11 -40.16
CA GLU A 1010 5.53 -12.41 -40.51
C GLU A 1010 4.04 -12.24 -40.83
N PRO A 1011 3.67 -11.86 -42.07
CA PRO A 1011 2.27 -11.57 -42.41
C PRO A 1011 1.30 -12.73 -42.18
N GLY A 1012 1.77 -13.97 -42.25
CA GLY A 1012 1.00 -15.18 -41.97
C GLY A 1012 0.88 -15.54 -40.47
N PHE A 1013 1.66 -14.89 -39.61
CA PHE A 1013 1.71 -15.10 -38.16
C PHE A 1013 1.32 -13.82 -37.42
N LYS A 1014 0.13 -13.28 -37.74
CA LYS A 1014 -0.38 -12.04 -37.14
C LYS A 1014 -0.98 -12.31 -35.76
N LEU A 1015 -0.14 -12.25 -34.73
CA LEU A 1015 -0.52 -12.48 -33.33
C LEU A 1015 -0.04 -11.32 -32.45
N SER A 1016 -0.92 -10.78 -31.61
CA SER A 1016 -0.59 -9.69 -30.67
C SER A 1016 -1.13 -9.97 -29.27
N TYR A 1017 -0.47 -9.41 -28.27
CA TYR A 1017 -0.87 -9.61 -26.88
C TYR A 1017 -1.91 -8.58 -26.46
N ALA A 1018 -3.16 -9.01 -26.27
CA ALA A 1018 -4.29 -8.13 -25.94
C ALA A 1018 -4.04 -7.16 -24.76
N ASN A 1019 -3.18 -7.49 -23.79
CA ASN A 1019 -2.87 -6.60 -22.66
C ASN A 1019 -1.95 -5.43 -23.02
N VAL A 1020 -1.12 -5.58 -24.06
CA VAL A 1020 -0.20 -4.55 -24.58
C VAL A 1020 -0.28 -4.50 -26.11
N GLY A 1021 -1.49 -4.66 -26.63
CA GLY A 1021 -1.81 -4.64 -28.05
C GLY A 1021 -2.08 -3.22 -28.52
N ASP A 1022 -2.21 -3.07 -29.82
CA ASP A 1022 -2.59 -1.78 -30.41
C ASP A 1022 -3.98 -1.36 -29.89
N PRO A 1023 -4.11 -0.21 -29.22
CA PRO A 1023 -5.39 0.28 -28.71
C PRO A 1023 -6.38 0.69 -29.80
N SER A 1024 -5.99 0.63 -31.07
CA SER A 1024 -6.86 0.87 -32.23
C SER A 1024 -6.81 -0.29 -33.24
N GLU A 1025 -6.47 -1.52 -32.81
CA GLU A 1025 -6.43 -2.69 -33.69
C GLU A 1025 -7.79 -2.91 -34.38
N PRO A 1026 -7.87 -2.75 -35.73
CA PRO A 1026 -9.14 -2.85 -36.44
C PRO A 1026 -9.65 -4.29 -36.57
N ASP A 1027 -8.79 -5.28 -36.32
CA ASP A 1027 -9.04 -6.71 -36.52
C ASP A 1027 -8.73 -7.50 -35.24
N PHE A 1028 -9.09 -6.90 -34.10
CA PHE A 1028 -8.72 -7.37 -32.76
C PHE A 1028 -9.22 -8.79 -32.48
N GLU A 1029 -10.40 -9.15 -32.99
CA GLU A 1029 -11.00 -10.49 -32.86
C GLU A 1029 -10.06 -11.58 -33.37
N ARG A 1030 -9.54 -11.38 -34.59
CA ARG A 1030 -8.63 -12.32 -35.25
C ARG A 1030 -7.24 -12.29 -34.62
N VAL A 1031 -6.73 -11.10 -34.31
CA VAL A 1031 -5.36 -10.91 -33.83
C VAL A 1031 -5.16 -11.38 -32.39
N TYR A 1032 -6.15 -11.14 -31.52
CA TYR A 1032 -6.03 -11.44 -30.08
C TYR A 1032 -6.49 -12.86 -29.74
N TRP A 1033 -7.47 -13.41 -30.46
CA TRP A 1033 -8.04 -14.73 -30.16
C TRP A 1033 -8.16 -15.66 -31.36
N GLY A 1034 -8.25 -15.12 -32.58
CA GLY A 1034 -8.26 -15.91 -33.81
C GLY A 1034 -9.43 -16.90 -33.82
N PRO A 1035 -9.19 -18.20 -34.06
CA PRO A 1035 -10.26 -19.19 -34.12
C PRO A 1035 -11.02 -19.35 -32.79
N ASN A 1036 -10.44 -18.93 -31.65
CA ASN A 1036 -11.10 -19.02 -30.34
C ASN A 1036 -12.19 -17.96 -30.13
N TYR A 1037 -12.26 -16.92 -30.97
CA TYR A 1037 -13.19 -15.81 -30.80
C TYR A 1037 -14.66 -16.25 -30.77
N GLY A 1038 -15.08 -17.11 -31.70
CA GLY A 1038 -16.46 -17.60 -31.76
C GLY A 1038 -16.89 -18.35 -30.49
N ARG A 1039 -15.99 -19.17 -29.91
CA ARG A 1039 -16.24 -19.87 -28.64
C ARG A 1039 -16.32 -18.87 -27.47
N LEU A 1040 -15.45 -17.88 -27.45
CA LEU A 1040 -15.49 -16.80 -26.45
C LEU A 1040 -16.81 -16.03 -26.52
N ARG A 1041 -17.28 -15.63 -27.71
CA ARG A 1041 -18.56 -14.92 -27.87
C ARG A 1041 -19.75 -15.77 -27.41
N ALA A 1042 -19.74 -17.07 -27.70
CA ALA A 1042 -20.79 -17.98 -27.22
C ALA A 1042 -20.81 -18.11 -25.69
N ILE A 1043 -19.64 -18.19 -25.04
CA ILE A 1043 -19.53 -18.23 -23.57
C ILE A 1043 -19.96 -16.89 -22.97
N LYS A 1044 -19.54 -15.77 -23.56
CA LYS A 1044 -19.99 -14.43 -23.18
C LYS A 1044 -21.51 -14.33 -23.18
N ALA A 1045 -22.16 -14.73 -24.28
CA ALA A 1045 -23.63 -14.72 -24.39
C ALA A 1045 -24.33 -15.62 -23.36
N LYS A 1046 -23.67 -16.68 -22.88
CA LYS A 1046 -24.20 -17.54 -21.81
C LYS A 1046 -24.11 -16.89 -20.43
N TRP A 1047 -22.96 -16.30 -20.09
CA TRP A 1047 -22.68 -15.79 -18.73
C TRP A 1047 -23.08 -14.33 -18.53
N ASP A 1048 -23.20 -13.58 -19.62
CA ASP A 1048 -23.63 -12.19 -19.65
C ASP A 1048 -24.48 -11.91 -20.90
N PRO A 1049 -25.73 -12.41 -20.94
CA PRO A 1049 -26.61 -12.30 -22.10
C PRO A 1049 -27.10 -10.87 -22.37
N GLU A 1050 -27.00 -9.97 -21.39
CA GLU A 1050 -27.40 -8.57 -21.51
C GLU A 1050 -26.21 -7.67 -21.92
N ASP A 1051 -25.01 -8.25 -22.08
CA ASP A 1051 -23.74 -7.56 -22.31
C ASP A 1051 -23.49 -6.43 -21.26
N LEU A 1052 -23.68 -6.72 -19.97
CA LEU A 1052 -23.38 -5.78 -18.88
C LEU A 1052 -21.89 -5.44 -18.79
N PHE A 1053 -21.03 -6.44 -18.98
CA PHE A 1053 -19.57 -6.31 -18.90
C PHE A 1053 -18.96 -6.07 -20.28
N ILE A 1054 -18.85 -4.80 -20.69
CA ILE A 1054 -18.22 -4.44 -21.97
C ILE A 1054 -16.83 -3.87 -21.69
N ALA A 1055 -15.81 -4.37 -22.39
CA ALA A 1055 -14.46 -3.80 -22.38
C ALA A 1055 -14.09 -3.42 -23.82
N ARG A 1056 -13.45 -2.25 -24.01
CA ARG A 1056 -12.98 -1.80 -25.33
C ARG A 1056 -11.99 -2.82 -25.92
N LEU A 1057 -12.17 -3.21 -27.18
CA LEU A 1057 -11.41 -4.32 -27.80
C LEU A 1057 -11.51 -5.64 -27.00
N GLY A 1058 -12.62 -5.83 -26.29
CA GLY A 1058 -12.99 -7.07 -25.59
C GLY A 1058 -13.95 -7.91 -26.43
N VAL A 1059 -14.17 -9.16 -26.04
CA VAL A 1059 -15.09 -10.06 -26.74
C VAL A 1059 -16.53 -9.51 -26.70
N GLY A 1060 -17.13 -9.30 -27.87
CA GLY A 1060 -18.48 -8.73 -28.05
C GLY A 1060 -18.54 -7.20 -28.02
N SER A 1061 -17.40 -6.51 -27.98
CA SER A 1061 -17.35 -5.04 -27.94
C SER A 1061 -17.64 -4.37 -29.28
N GLU A 1062 -17.47 -5.07 -30.39
CA GLU A 1062 -17.79 -4.65 -31.76
C GLU A 1062 -19.28 -4.36 -31.99
N GLU A 1063 -20.14 -4.88 -31.13
CA GLU A 1063 -21.58 -4.58 -31.14
C GLU A 1063 -21.90 -3.23 -30.48
N TRP A 1064 -20.90 -2.56 -29.92
CA TRP A 1064 -21.02 -1.31 -29.19
C TRP A 1064 -20.11 -0.22 -29.78
N ASP A 1065 -20.45 1.05 -29.50
CA ASP A 1065 -19.59 2.17 -29.83
C ASP A 1065 -18.29 2.12 -29.00
N GLU A 1066 -17.33 2.99 -29.31
CA GLU A 1066 -15.98 2.95 -28.74
C GLU A 1066 -15.97 3.06 -27.19
N GLU A 1067 -16.95 3.75 -26.62
CA GLU A 1067 -17.11 3.90 -25.16
C GLU A 1067 -17.95 2.77 -24.52
N GLY A 1068 -18.57 1.91 -25.33
CA GLY A 1068 -19.45 0.84 -24.86
C GLY A 1068 -20.78 1.35 -24.31
N MET A 1069 -21.21 2.54 -24.74
CA MET A 1069 -22.43 3.21 -24.28
C MET A 1069 -23.64 2.81 -25.12
N CYS A 1070 -23.44 2.64 -26.43
CA CYS A 1070 -24.54 2.39 -27.37
C CYS A 1070 -24.26 1.22 -28.30
N ARG A 1071 -25.28 0.38 -28.48
CA ARG A 1071 -25.22 -0.69 -29.48
C ARG A 1071 -25.16 -0.09 -30.88
N VAL A 1072 -24.17 -0.50 -31.67
CA VAL A 1072 -24.04 -0.12 -33.07
C VAL A 1072 -25.06 -0.94 -33.86
N ARG A 1073 -26.09 -0.28 -34.42
CA ARG A 1073 -27.01 -0.95 -35.35
C ARG A 1073 -26.24 -1.30 -36.61
N THR A 1074 -25.87 -2.56 -36.77
CA THR A 1074 -25.37 -3.05 -38.04
C THR A 1074 -26.50 -3.02 -39.07
N LEU A 1075 -26.34 -2.17 -40.09
CA LEU A 1075 -27.21 -2.11 -41.29
C LEU A 1075 -27.33 -3.47 -42.02
N ALA A 1076 -26.50 -4.45 -41.66
CA ALA A 1076 -26.50 -5.81 -42.22
C ALA A 1076 -27.59 -6.74 -41.62
N GLY A 1077 -28.22 -6.39 -40.49
CA GLY A 1077 -29.10 -7.31 -39.75
C GLY A 1077 -30.61 -7.24 -40.07
N ARG A 1078 -31.08 -6.31 -40.89
CA ARG A 1078 -32.53 -6.14 -41.15
C ARG A 1078 -32.96 -6.06 -42.62
N VAL A 1079 -32.03 -6.05 -43.58
CA VAL A 1079 -32.37 -6.07 -45.02
C VAL A 1079 -32.19 -7.47 -45.65
N GLY A 1080 -31.40 -8.35 -45.03
CA GLY A 1080 -31.15 -9.70 -45.55
C GLY A 1080 -32.33 -10.67 -45.44
N ASP A 1081 -32.98 -10.77 -44.27
CA ASP A 1081 -33.98 -11.82 -44.04
C ASP A 1081 -35.42 -11.43 -44.41
N THR A 1082 -35.72 -10.13 -44.46
CA THR A 1082 -37.07 -9.65 -44.83
C THR A 1082 -37.20 -9.49 -46.35
N VAL A 1083 -36.13 -9.11 -47.06
CA VAL A 1083 -36.13 -9.02 -48.53
C VAL A 1083 -36.05 -10.40 -49.18
N LEU A 1084 -35.32 -11.37 -48.60
CA LEU A 1084 -35.33 -12.76 -49.09
C LEU A 1084 -36.64 -13.52 -48.80
N ARG A 1085 -37.43 -13.09 -47.80
CA ARG A 1085 -38.78 -13.64 -47.56
C ARG A 1085 -39.88 -12.96 -48.38
N LEU A 1086 -39.77 -11.66 -48.69
CA LEU A 1086 -40.72 -10.96 -49.57
C LEU A 1086 -40.48 -11.22 -51.06
N VAL A 1087 -39.23 -11.41 -51.50
CA VAL A 1087 -38.92 -11.74 -52.90
C VAL A 1087 -39.25 -13.21 -53.24
N ARG A 1088 -39.43 -14.09 -52.24
CA ARG A 1088 -40.00 -15.44 -52.43
C ARG A 1088 -41.53 -15.52 -52.28
N GLY A 1089 -42.19 -14.42 -51.91
CA GLY A 1089 -43.65 -14.34 -51.79
C GLY A 1089 -44.36 -13.61 -52.93
N VAL A 1090 -43.66 -12.83 -53.77
CA VAL A 1090 -44.26 -12.01 -54.84
C VAL A 1090 -43.83 -12.43 -56.26
N ILE A 1091 -43.11 -13.55 -56.40
CA ILE A 1091 -43.13 -14.37 -57.64
C ILE A 1091 -44.14 -15.50 -57.45
N GLY A 1092 -45.35 -15.10 -57.09
CA GLY A 1092 -46.47 -15.94 -56.71
C GLY A 1092 -47.79 -15.19 -56.54
N SER A 1093 -47.96 -14.03 -57.20
CA SER A 1093 -49.22 -13.44 -57.71
C SER A 1093 -48.99 -11.99 -58.11
#